data_AF-A0A350XND0-F1
#
_entry.id   AF-A0A350XND0-F1
#
_cell.length_a   1.000
_cell.length_b   1.000
_cell.length_c   1.000
_cell.angle_alpha   90.00
_cell.angle_beta   90.00
_cell.angle_gamma   90.00
#
_symmetry.space_group_name_H-M   'P 1'
#
loop_
_entity.id
_entity.type
_entity.pdbx_description
1 polymer ?
#
loop_
_entity_poly.entity_id
_entity_poly.type
_entity_poly.pdbx_seq_one_letter_code
_entity_poly.pdbx_strand_id
1 'polypeptide(L)'
;MPAFLGTVDNDFLDGTADADTLRGFAGNDTIFGREGNDLLNGDEGDDLLNGNQGEDTVTGGDGNDWVRGGQDNDQLFGDAGNDTLHGDRGSDTAFGGDGDDLLFGDTGAEAHFTGNGNDVLYGGLGNDTLFGLGGNDQLFGGDRDDLFCGNKGDDTVFGGNGNDLIRGGQDNDLLFGDAGNDTIYGDLGADTVTGGEGNDTFIIGRRDDVPGFRTTGGLNIIDADRIADFTKGKDTIQLIGGLTFEDLNIFNGSGTNTGDTIIQDKSTGEYLAILQGIDATTFTAPEPAPIPRGNTPPANGILQFSAPTFILNEDGTPVAAVTITRTNGSSGAIAVQVLLNGGSAIGGATPLAAPKDYDNSFITVNWADGDTSAKTVTVPIFNDPEVEGNETVNLTLVSPTGGATIGTQNTAVLTIVDDDTQSTPIPGTLSFTSANYSAQEGNSGTTNKIVATIKRTGGSDRLVTVQVQLGEGSTATANDFTNNLPITVTFNPGETSKDVELPIIEDTIPEGDETINLKLINPTGGANLGTQPTATYRIINDDIAATEPEIEVLDESVNIADGKDSVNFGSTTVGEDITKTFTVKNIGNVDLNLSTINLPNGFSLTSGFATSTLAAGTQTTFSVKFDASATGTTSGTLSFGNNDSDENPFDFTLEGTVTEVPVPEIEVLDGQNNITDGTTTAIDFGSTNIGNAVTKTFTVRNIGAATLNILNSNLPDGFSWVGTLPSSIAPGDSATFEVQLDATKAGSFNGTLLLTNNDSDESPFDFAIQGTVTEVPVPEIEVLDGQNNITDGTNTAIDFGITDIGNAVTK
;
A
#
# COMPACT_ATOMS: atom_id res chain seq x y z
N MET A 1 -3.85 -10.98 -12.55
CA MET A 1 -3.69 -12.00 -11.52
C MET A 1 -4.01 -11.36 -10.19
N PRO A 2 -5.28 -11.44 -9.76
CA PRO A 2 -5.66 -11.23 -8.38
C PRO A 2 -4.84 -12.13 -7.45
N ALA A 3 -4.57 -11.65 -6.23
CA ALA A 3 -3.86 -12.42 -5.22
C ALA A 3 -4.75 -12.54 -3.98
N PHE A 4 -4.97 -13.77 -3.53
CA PHE A 4 -5.73 -14.10 -2.33
C PHE A 4 -4.76 -14.72 -1.32
N LEU A 5 -4.61 -14.05 -0.17
CA LEU A 5 -3.67 -14.46 0.86
C LEU A 5 -4.47 -14.82 2.11
N GLY A 6 -4.21 -16.01 2.64
CA GLY A 6 -4.67 -16.47 3.95
C GLY A 6 -3.89 -15.84 5.10
N THR A 7 -3.96 -16.50 6.23
CA THR A 7 -3.40 -16.15 7.52
C THR A 7 -2.67 -17.36 8.10
N VAL A 8 -2.34 -17.37 9.38
CA VAL A 8 -1.68 -18.53 10.02
C VAL A 8 -2.68 -19.48 10.71
N ASP A 9 -3.97 -19.25 10.48
CA ASP A 9 -5.08 -20.04 10.98
C ASP A 9 -5.78 -20.70 9.78
N ASN A 10 -6.57 -21.75 10.01
CA ASN A 10 -7.33 -22.43 8.96
C ASN A 10 -8.25 -21.46 8.18
N ASP A 11 -7.99 -21.33 6.89
CA ASP A 11 -8.63 -20.40 5.99
C ASP A 11 -9.44 -21.10 4.89
N PHE A 12 -10.36 -20.31 4.32
CA PHE A 12 -11.10 -20.69 3.12
C PHE A 12 -10.84 -19.64 2.05
N LEU A 13 -10.09 -20.03 1.03
CA LEU A 13 -9.73 -19.20 -0.11
C LEU A 13 -10.46 -19.70 -1.36
N ASP A 14 -11.08 -18.77 -2.07
CA ASP A 14 -11.93 -19.07 -3.22
C ASP A 14 -11.67 -18.04 -4.31
N GLY A 15 -11.08 -18.50 -5.41
CA GLY A 15 -10.65 -17.71 -6.55
C GLY A 15 -11.81 -17.19 -7.39
N THR A 16 -11.50 -16.82 -8.63
CA THR A 16 -12.41 -16.14 -9.55
C THR A 16 -12.66 -16.96 -10.81
N ALA A 17 -12.64 -16.37 -11.99
CA ALA A 17 -12.69 -17.10 -13.25
C ALA A 17 -11.53 -16.67 -14.18
N ASP A 18 -10.63 -15.87 -13.62
CA ASP A 18 -9.41 -15.37 -14.25
C ASP A 18 -8.23 -16.06 -13.54
N ALA A 19 -7.06 -16.10 -14.18
CA ALA A 19 -5.85 -16.60 -13.54
C ALA A 19 -5.52 -15.87 -12.22
N ASP A 20 -5.52 -16.62 -11.13
CA ASP A 20 -5.38 -16.18 -9.75
C ASP A 20 -4.10 -16.70 -9.09
N THR A 21 -3.70 -16.07 -7.99
CA THR A 21 -2.66 -16.59 -7.08
C THR A 21 -3.24 -16.69 -5.69
N LEU A 22 -3.33 -17.90 -5.15
CA LEU A 22 -3.91 -18.20 -3.84
C LEU A 22 -2.84 -18.82 -2.94
N ARG A 23 -2.69 -18.30 -1.71
CA ARG A 23 -1.70 -18.79 -0.75
C ARG A 23 -2.28 -18.91 0.66
N GLY A 24 -2.22 -20.11 1.24
CA GLY A 24 -2.75 -20.46 2.56
C GLY A 24 -1.91 -19.92 3.73
N PHE A 25 -0.61 -20.18 3.70
CA PHE A 25 0.35 -20.02 4.80
C PHE A 25 0.24 -21.13 5.85
N ALA A 26 -0.03 -20.83 7.12
CA ALA A 26 -0.05 -21.89 8.13
C ALA A 26 -1.49 -22.23 8.48
N GLY A 27 -1.75 -23.49 8.84
CA GLY A 27 -3.09 -23.95 9.20
C GLY A 27 -3.62 -24.92 8.16
N ASN A 28 -4.75 -25.58 8.48
CA ASN A 28 -5.36 -26.53 7.55
C ASN A 28 -6.41 -25.80 6.70
N ASP A 29 -6.02 -25.44 5.50
CA ASP A 29 -6.72 -24.53 4.62
C ASP A 29 -7.58 -25.26 3.58
N THR A 30 -8.49 -24.51 2.98
CA THR A 30 -9.28 -24.97 1.85
C THR A 30 -9.21 -23.94 0.74
N ILE A 31 -8.61 -24.32 -0.39
CA ILE A 31 -8.28 -23.42 -1.50
C ILE A 31 -8.92 -23.93 -2.80
N PHE A 32 -9.71 -23.07 -3.46
CA PHE A 32 -10.32 -23.35 -4.77
C PHE A 32 -9.88 -22.31 -5.81
N GLY A 33 -9.26 -22.76 -6.92
CA GLY A 33 -8.86 -21.90 -8.04
C GLY A 33 -10.05 -21.41 -8.88
N ARG A 34 -10.88 -22.39 -9.31
CA ARG A 34 -12.07 -22.28 -10.16
C ARG A 34 -11.72 -22.33 -11.66
N GLU A 35 -12.12 -21.33 -12.44
CA GLU A 35 -11.78 -21.27 -13.87
C GLU A 35 -10.54 -20.38 -13.98
N GLY A 36 -9.61 -20.70 -14.86
CA GLY A 36 -8.38 -19.93 -15.03
C GLY A 36 -7.16 -20.82 -14.96
N ASN A 37 -5.99 -20.26 -15.25
CA ASN A 37 -4.73 -20.96 -14.99
C ASN A 37 -4.18 -20.40 -13.68
N ASP A 38 -4.44 -21.09 -12.59
CA ASP A 38 -4.25 -20.60 -11.24
C ASP A 38 -2.95 -21.12 -10.62
N LEU A 39 -2.42 -20.35 -9.68
CA LEU A 39 -1.32 -20.77 -8.82
C LEU A 39 -1.83 -20.88 -7.38
N LEU A 40 -1.92 -22.11 -6.88
CA LEU A 40 -2.38 -22.43 -5.53
C LEU A 40 -1.20 -22.96 -4.70
N ASN A 41 -1.07 -22.48 -3.46
CA ASN A 41 -0.06 -22.94 -2.50
C ASN A 41 -0.69 -23.03 -1.10
N GLY A 42 -0.64 -24.21 -0.48
CA GLY A 42 -1.11 -24.47 0.89
C GLY A 42 -0.15 -23.94 1.95
N ASP A 43 1.15 -24.21 1.76
CA ASP A 43 2.27 -23.97 2.68
C ASP A 43 2.26 -24.97 3.86
N GLU A 44 2.11 -24.56 5.12
CA GLU A 44 2.21 -25.45 6.29
C GLU A 44 0.81 -25.86 6.79
N GLY A 45 0.49 -27.16 6.85
CA GLY A 45 -0.76 -27.68 7.41
C GLY A 45 -1.32 -28.81 6.56
N ASP A 46 -2.36 -29.52 7.05
CA ASP A 46 -3.04 -30.52 6.20
C ASP A 46 -4.15 -29.82 5.39
N ASP A 47 -3.89 -29.54 4.12
CA ASP A 47 -4.67 -28.66 3.27
C ASP A 47 -5.57 -29.39 2.27
N LEU A 48 -6.60 -28.68 1.80
CA LEU A 48 -7.52 -29.13 0.75
C LEU A 48 -7.46 -28.16 -0.43
N LEU A 49 -6.77 -28.54 -1.50
CA LEU A 49 -6.56 -27.70 -2.68
C LEU A 49 -7.22 -28.30 -3.93
N ASN A 50 -7.85 -27.45 -4.74
CA ASN A 50 -8.48 -27.85 -5.99
C ASN A 50 -8.40 -26.74 -7.06
N GLY A 51 -7.64 -26.99 -8.13
CA GLY A 51 -7.49 -26.10 -9.28
C GLY A 51 -8.82 -25.86 -10.00
N ASN A 52 -9.49 -26.96 -10.36
CA ASN A 52 -10.77 -27.08 -11.08
C ASN A 52 -10.67 -27.03 -12.62
N GLN A 53 -10.69 -25.88 -13.27
CA GLN A 53 -10.69 -25.79 -14.75
C GLN A 53 -9.62 -24.83 -15.23
N GLY A 54 -8.70 -25.35 -16.04
CA GLY A 54 -7.61 -24.61 -16.67
C GLY A 54 -6.29 -25.30 -16.37
N GLU A 55 -5.19 -24.79 -16.92
CA GLU A 55 -3.87 -25.38 -16.66
C GLU A 55 -3.33 -24.79 -15.36
N ASP A 56 -3.57 -25.48 -14.26
CA ASP A 56 -3.29 -25.03 -12.90
C ASP A 56 -1.94 -25.53 -12.39
N THR A 57 -1.37 -24.78 -11.45
CA THR A 57 -0.29 -25.26 -10.58
C THR A 57 -0.78 -25.28 -9.15
N VAL A 58 -0.75 -26.46 -8.53
CA VAL A 58 -1.25 -26.66 -7.17
C VAL A 58 -0.16 -27.30 -6.31
N THR A 59 0.27 -26.58 -5.28
CA THR A 59 1.27 -27.03 -4.30
C THR A 59 0.61 -27.20 -2.93
N GLY A 60 0.72 -28.39 -2.34
CA GLY A 60 0.31 -28.70 -0.97
C GLY A 60 1.22 -27.99 0.03
N GLY A 61 2.44 -28.50 0.21
CA GLY A 61 3.47 -27.92 1.06
C GLY A 61 3.88 -28.89 2.18
N ASP A 62 4.10 -28.38 3.38
CA ASP A 62 4.40 -29.20 4.55
C ASP A 62 3.07 -29.68 5.19
N GLY A 63 2.74 -30.96 5.14
CA GLY A 63 1.51 -31.50 5.73
C GLY A 63 1.03 -32.77 5.04
N ASN A 64 -0.15 -33.27 5.40
CA ASN A 64 -0.79 -34.36 4.65
C ASN A 64 -1.94 -33.78 3.83
N ASP A 65 -1.64 -33.43 2.59
CA ASP A 65 -2.48 -32.61 1.75
C ASP A 65 -3.38 -33.43 0.84
N TRP A 66 -4.51 -32.82 0.48
CA TRP A 66 -5.38 -33.32 -0.57
C TRP A 66 -5.41 -32.34 -1.72
N VAL A 67 -4.71 -32.70 -2.79
CA VAL A 67 -4.45 -31.85 -3.96
C VAL A 67 -5.19 -32.40 -5.17
N ARG A 68 -5.89 -31.52 -5.90
CA ARG A 68 -6.65 -31.89 -7.10
C ARG A 68 -6.42 -30.89 -8.24
N GLY A 69 -5.99 -31.37 -9.40
CA GLY A 69 -5.81 -30.57 -10.61
C GLY A 69 -7.16 -30.15 -11.19
N GLY A 70 -7.89 -31.12 -11.74
CA GLY A 70 -9.28 -30.93 -12.17
C GLY A 70 -9.51 -31.23 -13.64
N GLN A 71 -9.44 -30.22 -14.49
CA GLN A 71 -9.62 -30.36 -15.94
C GLN A 71 -8.52 -29.57 -16.63
N ASP A 72 -8.06 -30.10 -17.76
CA ASP A 72 -6.91 -29.61 -18.52
C ASP A 72 -5.59 -30.07 -17.88
N ASN A 73 -4.44 -29.64 -18.38
CA ASN A 73 -3.17 -30.25 -18.01
C ASN A 73 -2.55 -29.51 -16.81
N ASP A 74 -2.56 -30.16 -15.66
CA ASP A 74 -2.18 -29.56 -14.38
C ASP A 74 -0.81 -29.99 -13.90
N GLN A 75 -0.22 -29.18 -13.00
CA GLN A 75 1.00 -29.51 -12.27
C GLN A 75 0.72 -29.54 -10.77
N LEU A 76 0.92 -30.71 -10.16
CA LEU A 76 0.60 -30.98 -8.76
C LEU A 76 1.87 -31.30 -7.97
N PHE A 77 1.99 -30.73 -6.78
CA PHE A 77 3.11 -30.97 -5.85
C PHE A 77 2.54 -31.23 -4.46
N GLY A 78 2.87 -32.36 -3.84
CA GLY A 78 2.56 -32.68 -2.45
C GLY A 78 3.54 -31.99 -1.49
N ASP A 79 4.83 -32.12 -1.80
CA ASP A 79 5.98 -31.70 -0.99
C ASP A 79 6.19 -32.60 0.24
N ALA A 80 6.06 -32.13 1.48
CA ALA A 80 6.49 -32.88 2.65
C ALA A 80 5.31 -33.39 3.49
N GLY A 81 5.08 -34.70 3.47
CA GLY A 81 4.14 -35.43 4.30
C GLY A 81 3.43 -36.50 3.46
N ASN A 82 2.34 -37.08 3.96
CA ASN A 82 1.67 -38.16 3.26
C ASN A 82 0.50 -37.61 2.46
N ASP A 83 0.75 -37.28 1.20
CA ASP A 83 -0.16 -36.52 0.38
C ASP A 83 -1.06 -37.39 -0.50
N THR A 84 -2.18 -36.82 -0.92
CA THR A 84 -3.10 -37.43 -1.87
C THR A 84 -3.35 -36.49 -3.04
N LEU A 85 -2.81 -36.85 -4.22
CA LEU A 85 -2.84 -36.03 -5.42
C LEU A 85 -3.75 -36.68 -6.48
N HIS A 86 -4.63 -35.88 -7.09
CA HIS A 86 -5.51 -36.31 -8.19
C HIS A 86 -5.36 -35.38 -9.40
N GLY A 87 -4.82 -35.88 -10.52
CA GLY A 87 -4.80 -35.18 -11.81
C GLY A 87 -6.21 -35.00 -12.40
N ASP A 88 -7.06 -36.01 -12.26
CA ASP A 88 -8.41 -36.12 -12.86
C ASP A 88 -8.43 -36.20 -14.40
N ARG A 89 -8.53 -35.06 -15.10
CA ARG A 89 -8.76 -35.03 -16.55
C ARG A 89 -7.75 -34.13 -17.22
N GLY A 90 -6.79 -34.73 -17.88
CA GLY A 90 -5.73 -33.98 -18.53
C GLY A 90 -4.50 -34.84 -18.63
N SER A 91 -3.50 -34.37 -19.35
CA SER A 91 -2.17 -34.95 -19.27
C SER A 91 -1.42 -34.23 -18.14
N ASP A 92 -1.64 -34.72 -16.93
CA ASP A 92 -1.18 -34.06 -15.70
C ASP A 92 0.23 -34.50 -15.31
N THR A 93 0.93 -33.63 -14.60
CA THR A 93 2.21 -33.95 -13.95
C THR A 93 2.07 -33.83 -12.45
N ALA A 94 2.38 -34.90 -11.70
CA ALA A 94 2.25 -34.92 -10.25
C ALA A 94 3.54 -35.36 -9.57
N PHE A 95 3.94 -34.62 -8.53
CA PHE A 95 5.09 -34.88 -7.68
C PHE A 95 4.60 -35.10 -6.24
N GLY A 96 4.85 -36.28 -5.66
CA GLY A 96 4.51 -36.60 -4.26
C GLY A 96 5.39 -35.78 -3.31
N GLY A 97 6.65 -36.16 -3.19
CA GLY A 97 7.68 -35.47 -2.43
C GLY A 97 8.29 -36.38 -1.36
N ASP A 98 8.34 -35.94 -0.11
CA ASP A 98 8.80 -36.72 1.03
C ASP A 98 7.61 -37.23 1.86
N GLY A 99 7.41 -38.53 1.99
CA GLY A 99 6.35 -39.14 2.79
C GLY A 99 5.71 -40.31 2.06
N ASP A 100 4.73 -40.98 2.65
CA ASP A 100 4.02 -42.09 1.96
C ASP A 100 2.82 -41.53 1.17
N ASP A 101 2.98 -41.33 -0.13
CA ASP A 101 2.06 -40.59 -1.00
C ASP A 101 1.09 -41.47 -1.81
N LEU A 102 -0.01 -40.86 -2.24
CA LEU A 102 -1.03 -41.50 -3.08
C LEU A 102 -1.39 -40.62 -4.29
N LEU A 103 -1.00 -41.05 -5.49
CA LEU A 103 -1.18 -40.30 -6.75
C LEU A 103 -2.17 -41.00 -7.69
N PHE A 104 -3.16 -40.25 -8.20
CA PHE A 104 -4.16 -40.71 -9.16
C PHE A 104 -4.16 -39.87 -10.43
N GLY A 105 -4.00 -40.50 -11.59
CA GLY A 105 -3.94 -39.84 -12.89
C GLY A 105 -5.29 -39.76 -13.58
N ASP A 106 -6.13 -40.79 -13.34
CA ASP A 106 -7.46 -40.96 -13.89
C ASP A 106 -7.51 -41.02 -15.43
N THR A 107 -7.43 -39.89 -16.15
CA THR A 107 -7.57 -39.87 -17.61
C THR A 107 -6.66 -38.88 -18.34
N GLY A 108 -5.93 -39.39 -19.34
CA GLY A 108 -5.08 -38.55 -20.17
C GLY A 108 -3.81 -39.28 -20.62
N ALA A 109 -2.66 -38.72 -20.31
CA ALA A 109 -1.35 -39.34 -20.43
C ALA A 109 -0.49 -38.69 -19.35
N GLU A 110 -0.34 -39.39 -18.23
CA GLU A 110 0.11 -38.80 -16.97
C GLU A 110 1.61 -38.97 -16.74
N ALA A 111 2.20 -38.07 -15.96
CA ALA A 111 3.59 -38.15 -15.52
C ALA A 111 3.69 -38.01 -14.00
N HIS A 112 3.85 -39.12 -13.29
CA HIS A 112 3.88 -39.16 -11.82
C HIS A 112 5.26 -39.53 -11.26
N PHE A 113 5.66 -38.81 -10.21
CA PHE A 113 6.94 -38.96 -9.53
C PHE A 113 6.72 -38.88 -8.01
N THR A 114 6.89 -39.94 -7.23
CA THR A 114 6.48 -39.89 -5.82
C THR A 114 7.55 -39.46 -4.84
N GLY A 115 8.84 -39.69 -5.09
CA GLY A 115 9.90 -39.10 -4.28
C GLY A 115 10.46 -40.06 -3.24
N ASN A 116 10.48 -39.71 -1.95
CA ASN A 116 10.93 -40.61 -0.88
C ASN A 116 9.71 -41.07 -0.06
N GLY A 117 9.42 -42.37 0.00
CA GLY A 117 8.16 -42.83 0.57
C GLY A 117 7.93 -44.31 0.37
N ASN A 118 6.82 -44.86 0.85
CA ASN A 118 6.28 -46.09 0.29
C ASN A 118 4.96 -45.72 -0.37
N ASP A 119 5.06 -45.42 -1.65
CA ASP A 119 4.04 -44.66 -2.35
C ASP A 119 3.10 -45.57 -3.16
N VAL A 120 1.97 -45.01 -3.58
CA VAL A 120 1.00 -45.69 -4.43
C VAL A 120 0.62 -44.80 -5.61
N LEU A 121 0.91 -45.27 -6.83
CA LEU A 121 0.67 -44.54 -8.07
C LEU A 121 -0.35 -45.27 -8.94
N TYR A 122 -1.35 -44.55 -9.41
CA TYR A 122 -2.30 -45.00 -10.43
C TYR A 122 -2.20 -44.09 -11.66
N GLY A 123 -1.78 -44.63 -12.81
CA GLY A 123 -1.83 -43.93 -14.10
C GLY A 123 -3.27 -43.74 -14.55
N GLY A 124 -3.95 -44.84 -14.88
CA GLY A 124 -5.36 -44.85 -15.19
C GLY A 124 -5.61 -45.12 -16.66
N LEU A 125 -6.20 -44.16 -17.37
CA LEU A 125 -6.44 -44.26 -18.82
C LEU A 125 -5.42 -43.39 -19.56
N GLY A 126 -4.40 -43.96 -20.18
CA GLY A 126 -3.40 -43.10 -20.79
C GLY A 126 -2.18 -43.84 -21.25
N ASN A 127 -1.23 -43.14 -21.85
CA ASN A 127 0.11 -43.71 -22.00
C ASN A 127 0.95 -43.03 -20.94
N ASP A 128 1.04 -43.67 -19.77
CA ASP A 128 1.44 -43.02 -18.54
C ASP A 128 2.91 -43.28 -18.24
N THR A 129 3.48 -42.41 -17.42
CA THR A 129 4.87 -42.45 -17.03
C THR A 129 4.96 -42.37 -15.51
N LEU A 130 5.29 -43.49 -14.87
CA LEU A 130 5.24 -43.64 -13.41
C LEU A 130 6.62 -43.95 -12.83
N PHE A 131 7.06 -43.12 -11.88
CA PHE A 131 8.35 -43.25 -11.19
C PHE A 131 8.15 -43.29 -9.68
N GLY A 132 8.53 -44.41 -9.02
CA GLY A 132 8.47 -44.56 -7.55
C GLY A 132 9.58 -43.79 -6.83
N LEU A 133 10.79 -43.81 -7.40
CA LEU A 133 11.99 -43.13 -6.89
C LEU A 133 12.58 -43.83 -5.66
N GLY A 134 12.12 -43.55 -4.44
CA GLY A 134 12.79 -44.01 -3.23
C GLY A 134 11.84 -44.61 -2.21
N GLY A 135 12.08 -45.85 -1.84
CA GLY A 135 11.32 -46.63 -0.87
C GLY A 135 10.50 -47.71 -1.58
N ASN A 136 9.52 -48.34 -0.92
CA ASN A 136 8.89 -49.55 -1.45
C ASN A 136 7.52 -49.24 -2.05
N ASP A 137 7.48 -49.01 -3.35
CA ASP A 137 6.35 -48.38 -4.01
C ASP A 137 5.40 -49.39 -4.68
N GLN A 138 4.15 -48.98 -4.91
CA GLN A 138 3.16 -49.71 -5.69
C GLN A 138 2.72 -48.90 -6.89
N LEU A 139 3.06 -49.35 -8.10
CA LEU A 139 2.76 -48.65 -9.34
C LEU A 139 1.73 -49.45 -10.16
N PHE A 140 0.69 -48.77 -10.64
CA PHE A 140 -0.38 -49.34 -11.47
C PHE A 140 -0.56 -48.50 -12.73
N GLY A 141 -0.24 -49.05 -13.92
CA GLY A 141 -0.33 -48.32 -15.19
C GLY A 141 -1.76 -48.14 -15.64
N GLY A 142 -2.45 -49.24 -15.91
CA GLY A 142 -3.88 -49.21 -16.23
C GLY A 142 -4.14 -49.62 -17.67
N ASP A 143 -4.69 -48.71 -18.49
CA ASP A 143 -5.00 -48.97 -19.89
C ASP A 143 -4.04 -48.22 -20.84
N ARG A 144 -3.56 -48.93 -21.87
CA ARG A 144 -2.61 -48.57 -22.94
C ARG A 144 -1.14 -48.73 -22.53
N ASP A 145 -0.23 -48.22 -23.36
CA ASP A 145 1.20 -48.55 -23.30
C ASP A 145 1.90 -47.59 -22.32
N ASP A 146 2.34 -48.11 -21.17
CA ASP A 146 2.88 -47.34 -20.05
C ASP A 146 4.40 -47.50 -19.86
N LEU A 147 5.02 -46.55 -19.18
CA LEU A 147 6.44 -46.55 -18.80
C LEU A 147 6.59 -46.51 -17.28
N PHE A 148 7.32 -47.47 -16.72
CA PHE A 148 7.58 -47.57 -15.29
C PHE A 148 9.06 -47.56 -14.95
N CYS A 149 9.36 -46.99 -13.79
CA CYS A 149 10.64 -47.14 -13.12
C CYS A 149 10.45 -47.12 -11.59
N GLY A 150 10.60 -48.27 -10.93
CA GLY A 150 10.55 -48.35 -9.46
C GLY A 150 11.66 -47.53 -8.81
N ASN A 151 12.89 -47.70 -9.32
CA ASN A 151 14.13 -47.06 -8.90
C ASN A 151 14.79 -47.68 -7.67
N LYS A 152 14.44 -47.33 -6.44
CA LYS A 152 15.16 -47.83 -5.27
C LYS A 152 14.19 -48.25 -4.18
N GLY A 153 14.14 -49.55 -3.94
CA GLY A 153 13.40 -50.19 -2.86
C GLY A 153 12.81 -51.49 -3.37
N ASP A 154 12.14 -52.24 -2.51
CA ASP A 154 11.47 -53.47 -2.94
C ASP A 154 10.10 -53.09 -3.53
N ASP A 155 10.06 -52.74 -4.83
CA ASP A 155 8.89 -52.16 -5.50
C ASP A 155 7.93 -53.22 -6.02
N THR A 156 6.66 -52.85 -6.20
CA THR A 156 5.66 -53.68 -6.88
C THR A 156 5.04 -52.93 -8.05
N VAL A 157 5.17 -53.47 -9.26
CA VAL A 157 4.67 -52.84 -10.49
C VAL A 157 3.65 -53.73 -11.19
N PHE A 158 2.51 -53.15 -11.56
CA PHE A 158 1.47 -53.75 -12.37
C PHE A 158 1.29 -52.93 -13.66
N GLY A 159 1.71 -53.50 -14.80
CA GLY A 159 1.61 -52.88 -16.13
C GLY A 159 0.16 -52.56 -16.50
N GLY A 160 -0.69 -53.58 -16.50
CA GLY A 160 -2.10 -53.47 -16.84
C GLY A 160 -2.39 -53.97 -18.25
N ASN A 161 -3.16 -53.21 -19.03
CA ASN A 161 -3.47 -53.55 -20.42
C ASN A 161 -2.61 -52.70 -21.35
N GLY A 162 -1.64 -53.25 -22.06
CA GLY A 162 -0.72 -52.41 -22.82
C GLY A 162 0.46 -53.18 -23.34
N ASN A 163 1.32 -52.54 -24.12
CA ASN A 163 2.69 -53.03 -24.31
C ASN A 163 3.60 -52.15 -23.46
N ASP A 164 3.82 -52.58 -22.23
CA ASP A 164 4.43 -51.74 -21.20
C ASP A 164 5.94 -51.88 -21.18
N LEU A 165 6.62 -50.82 -20.74
CA LEU A 165 8.05 -50.83 -20.48
C LEU A 165 8.28 -50.70 -18.97
N ILE A 166 8.65 -51.81 -18.34
CA ILE A 166 8.83 -51.89 -16.89
C ILE A 166 10.31 -51.97 -16.54
N ARG A 167 10.75 -51.12 -15.61
CA ARG A 167 12.06 -51.21 -14.95
C ARG A 167 11.84 -51.31 -13.45
N GLY A 168 12.32 -52.38 -12.82
CA GLY A 168 12.30 -52.54 -11.37
C GLY A 168 13.18 -51.49 -10.71
N GLY A 169 14.49 -51.64 -10.84
CA GLY A 169 15.43 -50.63 -10.37
C GLY A 169 16.52 -51.25 -9.52
N GLN A 170 16.57 -50.90 -8.26
CA GLN A 170 17.48 -51.40 -7.23
C GLN A 170 16.65 -52.06 -6.14
N ASP A 171 17.22 -53.08 -5.51
CA ASP A 171 16.57 -53.93 -4.52
C ASP A 171 15.57 -54.91 -5.17
N ASN A 172 14.79 -55.67 -4.42
CA ASN A 172 14.12 -56.87 -4.94
C ASN A 172 12.67 -56.58 -5.32
N ASP A 173 12.43 -56.48 -6.62
CA ASP A 173 11.15 -56.01 -7.14
C ASP A 173 10.18 -57.14 -7.49
N LEU A 174 8.89 -56.80 -7.50
CA LEU A 174 7.81 -57.65 -7.96
C LEU A 174 7.14 -57.01 -9.19
N LEU A 175 7.43 -57.55 -10.37
CA LEU A 175 7.05 -56.94 -11.65
C LEU A 175 6.03 -57.81 -12.39
N PHE A 176 4.91 -57.21 -12.77
CA PHE A 176 3.85 -57.83 -13.57
C PHE A 176 3.63 -57.01 -14.85
N GLY A 177 3.88 -57.60 -16.03
CA GLY A 177 3.51 -56.99 -17.32
C GLY A 177 1.99 -57.00 -17.55
N ASP A 178 1.32 -58.03 -17.05
CA ASP A 178 -0.11 -58.27 -17.23
C ASP A 178 -0.50 -58.52 -18.69
N ALA A 179 -1.26 -57.66 -19.38
CA ALA A 179 -1.85 -57.98 -20.67
C ALA A 179 -1.27 -57.15 -21.82
N GLY A 180 -0.46 -57.79 -22.66
CA GLY A 180 0.02 -57.31 -23.95
C GLY A 180 1.46 -57.74 -24.16
N ASN A 181 2.26 -57.06 -24.98
CA ASN A 181 3.63 -57.51 -25.27
C ASN A 181 4.63 -56.64 -24.52
N ASP A 182 4.95 -57.04 -23.30
CA ASP A 182 5.67 -56.16 -22.37
C ASP A 182 7.17 -56.32 -22.50
N THR A 183 7.90 -55.25 -22.18
CA THR A 183 9.37 -55.26 -22.08
C THR A 183 9.75 -55.00 -20.64
N ILE A 184 10.32 -56.00 -19.98
CA ILE A 184 10.57 -55.95 -18.54
C ILE A 184 12.05 -56.10 -18.22
N TYR A 185 12.55 -55.14 -17.45
CA TYR A 185 13.88 -55.09 -16.86
C TYR A 185 13.71 -55.30 -15.35
N GLY A 186 14.18 -56.41 -14.79
CA GLY A 186 14.31 -56.55 -13.33
C GLY A 186 15.28 -55.50 -12.78
N ASP A 187 16.40 -55.36 -13.49
CA ASP A 187 17.53 -54.53 -13.10
C ASP A 187 18.28 -55.11 -11.89
N LEU A 188 18.45 -54.40 -10.79
CA LEU A 188 19.39 -54.76 -9.73
C LEU A 188 18.70 -55.30 -8.51
N GLY A 189 18.67 -56.61 -8.40
CA GLY A 189 18.14 -57.25 -7.21
C GLY A 189 17.89 -58.70 -7.47
N ALA A 190 17.14 -59.33 -6.59
CA ALA A 190 16.56 -60.63 -6.83
C ALA A 190 15.09 -60.48 -7.21
N ASP A 191 14.83 -60.02 -8.43
CA ASP A 191 13.48 -59.63 -8.83
C ASP A 191 12.59 -60.84 -9.10
N THR A 192 11.29 -60.71 -8.90
CA THR A 192 10.30 -61.68 -9.38
C THR A 192 9.49 -61.05 -10.50
N VAL A 193 9.59 -61.65 -11.69
CA VAL A 193 9.04 -61.06 -12.91
C VAL A 193 8.02 -62.00 -13.54
N THR A 194 6.85 -61.46 -13.89
CA THR A 194 5.76 -62.16 -14.58
C THR A 194 5.39 -61.35 -15.83
N GLY A 195 5.47 -61.95 -17.01
CA GLY A 195 5.11 -61.28 -18.27
C GLY A 195 3.60 -61.17 -18.44
N GLY A 196 2.88 -62.27 -18.22
CA GLY A 196 1.43 -62.32 -18.34
C GLY A 196 0.93 -62.77 -19.72
N GLU A 197 -0.13 -62.13 -20.21
CA GLU A 197 -0.75 -62.44 -21.50
C GLU A 197 -0.08 -61.68 -22.66
N GLY A 198 0.82 -62.31 -23.40
CA GLY A 198 1.19 -61.82 -24.72
C GLY A 198 2.46 -62.45 -25.24
N ASN A 199 3.33 -61.65 -25.85
CA ASN A 199 4.67 -62.08 -26.24
C ASN A 199 5.68 -61.16 -25.59
N ASP A 200 6.15 -61.55 -24.41
CA ASP A 200 6.88 -60.64 -23.55
C ASP A 200 8.39 -60.72 -23.79
N THR A 201 9.08 -59.66 -23.45
CA THR A 201 10.54 -59.52 -23.59
C THR A 201 11.15 -59.27 -22.24
N PHE A 202 11.82 -60.29 -21.68
CA PHE A 202 12.57 -60.15 -20.44
C PHE A 202 14.02 -59.80 -20.76
N ILE A 203 14.51 -58.72 -20.16
CA ILE A 203 15.84 -58.19 -20.44
C ILE A 203 16.79 -58.61 -19.34
N ILE A 204 17.86 -59.31 -19.73
CA ILE A 204 18.91 -59.74 -18.79
C ILE A 204 20.29 -59.40 -19.35
N GLY A 205 21.28 -59.16 -18.49
CA GLY A 205 22.66 -59.07 -18.94
C GLY A 205 23.56 -58.20 -18.08
N ARG A 206 24.60 -57.60 -18.68
CA ARG A 206 25.52 -56.71 -17.96
C ARG A 206 25.03 -55.27 -17.99
N ARG A 207 25.22 -54.57 -16.87
CA ARG A 207 24.85 -53.16 -16.69
C ARG A 207 26.09 -52.27 -16.69
N ASP A 208 26.79 -52.24 -17.83
CA ASP A 208 27.99 -51.39 -18.02
C ASP A 208 27.64 -49.88 -18.05
N ASP A 209 26.35 -49.55 -18.14
CA ASP A 209 25.77 -48.22 -18.16
C ASP A 209 25.71 -47.54 -16.79
N VAL A 210 25.88 -48.27 -15.68
CA VAL A 210 25.74 -47.74 -14.31
C VAL A 210 26.98 -48.06 -13.45
N PRO A 211 27.76 -47.06 -12.99
CA PRO A 211 28.96 -47.29 -12.19
C PRO A 211 28.67 -48.00 -10.86
N GLY A 212 29.33 -49.15 -10.62
CA GLY A 212 29.17 -49.94 -9.39
C GLY A 212 28.31 -51.19 -9.55
N PHE A 213 27.61 -51.29 -10.68
CA PHE A 213 26.69 -52.37 -10.98
C PHE A 213 27.28 -53.28 -12.06
N ARG A 214 26.97 -54.58 -12.00
CA ARG A 214 27.65 -55.59 -12.85
C ARG A 214 26.68 -56.28 -13.81
N THR A 215 25.53 -56.72 -13.30
CA THR A 215 24.54 -57.50 -14.05
C THR A 215 23.11 -57.23 -13.58
N THR A 216 22.11 -57.69 -14.34
CA THR A 216 20.69 -57.78 -13.94
C THR A 216 20.47 -58.92 -12.92
N GLY A 217 21.31 -58.99 -11.89
CA GLY A 217 21.42 -60.14 -11.01
C GLY A 217 22.76 -60.12 -10.29
N GLY A 218 23.25 -61.25 -9.76
CA GLY A 218 24.39 -61.23 -8.85
C GLY A 218 25.26 -62.48 -8.78
N LEU A 219 26.20 -62.45 -7.82
CA LEU A 219 27.22 -63.50 -7.65
C LEU A 219 26.65 -64.81 -7.11
N ASN A 220 25.52 -64.76 -6.40
CA ASN A 220 24.85 -65.94 -5.87
C ASN A 220 23.56 -66.21 -6.63
N ILE A 221 23.13 -67.47 -6.65
CA ILE A 221 21.88 -67.87 -7.29
C ILE A 221 20.63 -67.24 -6.69
N ILE A 222 20.71 -66.77 -5.43
CA ILE A 222 19.62 -66.08 -4.76
C ILE A 222 19.49 -64.63 -5.23
N ASP A 223 20.51 -64.09 -5.88
CA ASP A 223 20.58 -62.71 -6.40
C ASP A 223 20.18 -62.67 -7.88
N ALA A 224 19.47 -63.69 -8.40
CA ALA A 224 19.13 -63.82 -9.81
C ALA A 224 17.64 -63.57 -10.02
N ASP A 225 17.32 -62.82 -11.07
CA ASP A 225 15.93 -62.52 -11.44
C ASP A 225 15.15 -63.80 -11.69
N ARG A 226 13.94 -63.86 -11.17
CA ARG A 226 13.09 -65.05 -11.22
C ARG A 226 11.90 -64.80 -12.11
N ILE A 227 12.00 -65.28 -13.35
CA ILE A 227 10.93 -65.20 -14.36
C ILE A 227 9.92 -66.32 -14.11
N ALA A 228 8.69 -65.97 -13.76
CA ALA A 228 7.70 -66.86 -13.18
C ALA A 228 6.87 -67.64 -14.21
N ASP A 229 6.63 -67.10 -15.40
CA ASP A 229 5.62 -67.60 -16.34
C ASP A 229 6.07 -67.67 -17.80
N PHE A 230 7.38 -67.63 -18.05
CA PHE A 230 7.97 -67.67 -19.40
C PHE A 230 7.34 -68.74 -20.31
N THR A 231 6.69 -68.31 -21.38
CA THR A 231 6.02 -69.14 -22.36
C THR A 231 6.85 -69.27 -23.64
N LYS A 232 7.45 -70.44 -23.81
CA LYS A 232 8.27 -70.76 -25.00
C LYS A 232 7.52 -70.50 -26.32
N GLY A 233 8.18 -69.76 -27.21
CA GLY A 233 7.70 -69.48 -28.57
C GLY A 233 6.71 -68.32 -28.66
N LYS A 234 6.38 -67.72 -27.52
CA LYS A 234 5.78 -66.39 -27.42
C LYS A 234 6.82 -65.43 -26.87
N ASP A 235 7.33 -65.73 -25.68
CA ASP A 235 8.19 -64.81 -24.96
C ASP A 235 9.64 -64.95 -25.38
N THR A 236 10.39 -63.89 -25.14
CA THR A 236 11.78 -63.74 -25.54
C THR A 236 12.63 -63.29 -24.36
N ILE A 237 13.86 -63.82 -24.31
CA ILE A 237 14.91 -63.31 -23.45
C ILE A 237 15.85 -62.49 -24.32
N GLN A 238 15.98 -61.20 -24.02
CA GLN A 238 16.88 -60.31 -24.73
C GLN A 238 18.11 -60.00 -23.87
N LEU A 239 19.28 -60.06 -24.49
CA LEU A 239 20.57 -59.88 -23.82
C LEU A 239 21.11 -58.46 -24.02
N ILE A 240 21.61 -57.86 -22.94
CA ILE A 240 22.26 -56.54 -22.94
C ILE A 240 23.71 -56.61 -22.46
N GLY A 241 24.45 -55.49 -22.54
CA GLY A 241 25.84 -55.42 -22.06
C GLY A 241 26.83 -56.23 -22.92
N GLY A 242 26.53 -56.36 -24.22
CA GLY A 242 27.37 -57.08 -25.18
C GLY A 242 27.37 -58.60 -25.03
N LEU A 243 26.52 -59.16 -24.16
CA LEU A 243 26.36 -60.60 -24.02
C LEU A 243 25.72 -61.22 -25.26
N THR A 244 26.28 -62.34 -25.70
CA THR A 244 25.68 -63.20 -26.72
C THR A 244 25.24 -64.52 -26.07
N PHE A 245 24.40 -65.30 -26.76
CA PHE A 245 24.00 -66.63 -26.28
C PHE A 245 25.21 -67.54 -25.97
N GLU A 246 26.31 -67.31 -26.68
CA GLU A 246 27.53 -68.11 -26.59
C GLU A 246 28.32 -67.77 -25.32
N ASP A 247 28.03 -66.63 -24.70
CA ASP A 247 28.58 -66.18 -23.43
C ASP A 247 27.79 -66.68 -22.23
N LEU A 248 26.71 -67.45 -22.42
CA LEU A 248 25.85 -67.93 -21.34
C LEU A 248 26.06 -69.41 -20.98
N ASN A 249 26.10 -69.71 -19.70
CA ASN A 249 25.85 -71.05 -19.16
C ASN A 249 24.34 -71.17 -18.91
N ILE A 250 23.70 -72.13 -19.58
CA ILE A 250 22.26 -72.42 -19.40
C ILE A 250 22.14 -73.88 -18.94
N PHE A 251 21.59 -74.10 -17.74
CA PHE A 251 21.53 -75.43 -17.14
C PHE A 251 20.33 -75.60 -16.21
N ASN A 252 19.91 -76.85 -15.99
CA ASN A 252 18.80 -77.16 -15.09
C ASN A 252 19.24 -76.97 -13.61
N GLY A 253 18.39 -76.33 -12.84
CA GLY A 253 18.58 -76.11 -11.41
C GLY A 253 18.48 -77.38 -10.57
N SER A 254 18.91 -77.26 -9.32
CA SER A 254 18.88 -78.35 -8.33
C SER A 254 18.46 -77.82 -6.97
N GLY A 255 18.12 -78.71 -6.04
CA GLY A 255 17.66 -78.29 -4.71
C GLY A 255 16.30 -77.60 -4.79
N THR A 256 16.21 -76.36 -4.31
CA THR A 256 14.98 -75.55 -4.35
C THR A 256 14.56 -75.14 -5.77
N ASN A 257 15.51 -75.12 -6.71
CA ASN A 257 15.28 -74.74 -8.11
C ASN A 257 15.15 -75.97 -9.02
N THR A 258 14.68 -77.09 -8.46
CA THR A 258 14.52 -78.34 -9.24
C THR A 258 13.36 -78.20 -10.22
N GLY A 259 13.67 -78.26 -11.51
CA GLY A 259 12.68 -78.07 -12.58
C GLY A 259 12.78 -76.72 -13.29
N ASP A 260 13.66 -75.83 -12.82
CA ASP A 260 13.87 -74.50 -13.37
C ASP A 260 15.13 -74.45 -14.24
N THR A 261 15.18 -73.48 -15.16
CA THR A 261 16.38 -73.17 -15.95
C THR A 261 17.15 -72.03 -15.30
N ILE A 262 18.45 -72.18 -15.13
CA ILE A 262 19.35 -71.13 -14.64
C ILE A 262 20.18 -70.60 -15.81
N ILE A 263 20.24 -69.28 -15.94
CA ILE A 263 21.10 -68.54 -16.89
C ILE A 263 22.19 -67.83 -16.10
N GLN A 264 23.44 -68.04 -16.50
CA GLN A 264 24.62 -67.47 -15.84
C GLN A 264 25.62 -66.95 -16.88
N ASP A 265 26.25 -65.81 -16.63
CA ASP A 265 27.36 -65.30 -17.45
C ASP A 265 28.58 -66.21 -17.29
N LYS A 266 29.11 -66.75 -18.40
CA LYS A 266 30.29 -67.63 -18.40
C LYS A 266 31.55 -66.95 -17.89
N SER A 267 31.70 -65.66 -18.18
CA SER A 267 32.94 -64.93 -17.96
C SER A 267 33.07 -64.43 -16.52
N THR A 268 31.97 -63.99 -15.93
CA THR A 268 31.94 -63.47 -14.55
C THR A 268 31.50 -64.52 -13.55
N GLY A 269 30.67 -65.48 -13.97
CA GLY A 269 30.03 -66.45 -13.08
C GLY A 269 28.80 -65.89 -12.36
N GLU A 270 28.34 -64.69 -12.70
CA GLU A 270 27.13 -64.09 -12.15
C GLU A 270 25.88 -64.75 -12.71
N TYR A 271 24.90 -65.00 -11.85
CA TYR A 271 23.61 -65.56 -12.17
C TYR A 271 22.70 -64.43 -12.63
N LEU A 272 22.18 -64.55 -13.85
CA LEU A 272 21.38 -63.51 -14.51
C LEU A 272 19.88 -63.75 -14.34
N ALA A 273 19.43 -65.00 -14.46
CA ALA A 273 18.01 -65.31 -14.33
C ALA A 273 17.73 -66.79 -14.01
N ILE A 274 16.55 -67.03 -13.45
CA ILE A 274 15.93 -68.33 -13.21
C ILE A 274 14.57 -68.34 -13.90
N LEU A 275 14.38 -69.21 -14.89
CA LEU A 275 13.08 -69.41 -15.53
C LEU A 275 12.35 -70.59 -14.87
N GLN A 276 11.24 -70.29 -14.21
CA GLN A 276 10.49 -71.28 -13.44
C GLN A 276 9.79 -72.30 -14.35
N GLY A 277 9.94 -73.58 -14.02
CA GLY A 277 9.25 -74.67 -14.73
C GLY A 277 9.69 -74.91 -16.18
N ILE A 278 10.77 -74.27 -16.64
CA ILE A 278 11.34 -74.45 -17.98
C ILE A 278 12.54 -75.39 -17.90
N ASP A 279 12.58 -76.39 -18.78
CA ASP A 279 13.75 -77.26 -18.93
C ASP A 279 14.84 -76.59 -19.79
N ALA A 280 16.07 -76.53 -19.28
CA ALA A 280 17.18 -75.85 -19.93
C ALA A 280 17.49 -76.39 -21.34
N THR A 281 17.16 -77.65 -21.62
CA THR A 281 17.34 -78.27 -22.94
C THR A 281 16.42 -77.69 -24.02
N THR A 282 15.41 -76.91 -23.60
CA THR A 282 14.48 -76.26 -24.53
C THR A 282 15.06 -74.99 -25.17
N PHE A 283 16.15 -74.45 -24.62
CA PHE A 283 16.93 -73.37 -25.20
C PHE A 283 17.97 -73.94 -26.16
N THR A 284 17.89 -73.51 -27.42
CA THR A 284 18.91 -73.79 -28.43
C THR A 284 19.42 -72.48 -28.96
N ALA A 285 20.74 -72.37 -29.19
CA ALA A 285 21.32 -71.22 -29.86
C ALA A 285 20.51 -70.90 -31.13
N PRO A 286 20.20 -69.62 -31.41
CA PRO A 286 19.41 -69.27 -32.57
C PRO A 286 20.04 -69.87 -33.83
N GLU A 287 19.24 -70.57 -34.65
CA GLU A 287 19.73 -71.13 -35.91
C GLU A 287 20.30 -69.97 -36.75
N PRO A 288 21.57 -70.00 -37.16
CA PRO A 288 22.13 -68.92 -37.95
C PRO A 288 21.33 -68.83 -39.24
N ALA A 289 20.61 -67.72 -39.43
CA ALA A 289 19.80 -67.50 -40.62
C ALA A 289 20.66 -67.78 -41.88
N PRO A 290 20.12 -68.50 -42.89
CA PRO A 290 20.86 -68.73 -44.12
C PRO A 290 21.13 -67.39 -44.80
N ILE A 291 22.39 -66.95 -44.74
CA ILE A 291 22.89 -65.73 -45.39
C ILE A 291 22.55 -65.75 -46.88
N PRO A 292 21.66 -64.87 -47.39
CA PRO A 292 21.58 -64.60 -48.81
C PRO A 292 22.83 -63.81 -49.19
N ARG A 293 23.62 -64.35 -50.12
CA ARG A 293 24.62 -63.54 -50.81
C ARG A 293 23.90 -62.46 -51.61
N GLY A 294 23.98 -61.22 -51.16
CA GLY A 294 23.61 -60.06 -51.95
C GLY A 294 23.22 -58.85 -51.11
N ASN A 295 24.21 -57.99 -50.84
CA ASN A 295 24.11 -56.67 -50.19
C ASN A 295 23.64 -56.69 -48.74
N THR A 296 24.58 -56.54 -47.80
CA THR A 296 24.29 -55.92 -46.51
C THR A 296 23.52 -54.61 -46.78
N PRO A 297 22.28 -54.45 -46.27
CA PRO A 297 21.61 -53.17 -46.29
C PRO A 297 22.57 -52.12 -45.71
N PRO A 298 22.69 -50.95 -46.33
CA PRO A 298 23.57 -49.92 -45.81
C PRO A 298 23.14 -49.60 -44.37
N ALA A 299 24.07 -49.73 -43.42
CA ALA A 299 23.77 -49.62 -41.99
C ALA A 299 23.23 -48.21 -41.66
N ASN A 300 22.18 -48.16 -40.83
CA ASN A 300 21.52 -46.91 -40.44
C ASN A 300 22.36 -46.08 -39.45
N GLY A 301 23.29 -46.72 -38.74
CA GLY A 301 24.28 -46.07 -37.86
C GLY A 301 24.02 -46.30 -36.37
N ILE A 302 25.06 -46.06 -35.58
CA ILE A 302 25.10 -46.13 -34.12
C ILE A 302 25.18 -44.71 -33.58
N LEU A 303 24.24 -44.32 -32.71
CA LEU A 303 24.17 -43.02 -32.05
C LEU A 303 24.66 -43.11 -30.61
N GLN A 304 25.61 -42.26 -30.23
CA GLN A 304 26.18 -42.26 -28.88
C GLN A 304 26.74 -40.88 -28.53
N PHE A 305 26.76 -40.52 -27.26
CA PHE A 305 27.48 -39.34 -26.79
C PHE A 305 28.97 -39.46 -27.12
N SER A 306 29.61 -38.35 -27.42
CA SER A 306 31.04 -38.29 -27.75
C SER A 306 31.94 -38.47 -26.52
N ALA A 307 31.41 -38.23 -25.32
CA ALA A 307 32.08 -38.31 -24.05
C ALA A 307 31.08 -38.71 -22.94
N PRO A 308 31.55 -39.31 -21.83
CA PRO A 308 30.73 -39.66 -20.68
C PRO A 308 30.37 -38.46 -19.79
N THR A 309 31.06 -37.33 -19.96
CA THR A 309 30.80 -36.11 -19.19
C THR A 309 30.87 -34.88 -20.07
N PHE A 310 30.01 -33.90 -19.77
CA PHE A 310 29.96 -32.59 -20.40
C PHE A 310 29.90 -31.51 -19.33
N ILE A 311 30.25 -30.28 -19.71
CA ILE A 311 30.30 -29.16 -18.78
C ILE A 311 29.72 -27.95 -19.49
N LEU A 312 28.85 -27.23 -18.80
CA LEU A 312 28.23 -26.01 -19.27
C LEU A 312 28.16 -25.03 -18.11
N ASN A 313 28.38 -23.76 -18.36
CA ASN A 313 28.14 -22.73 -17.35
C ASN A 313 26.64 -22.45 -17.29
N GLU A 314 26.15 -22.04 -16.15
CA GLU A 314 24.73 -21.72 -15.92
C GLU A 314 24.14 -20.70 -16.91
N ASP A 315 24.97 -19.81 -17.47
CA ASP A 315 24.61 -18.94 -18.60
C ASP A 315 24.31 -19.64 -19.95
N GLY A 316 24.27 -20.98 -19.95
CA GLY A 316 24.06 -21.81 -21.12
C GLY A 316 25.29 -21.92 -22.02
N THR A 317 26.43 -21.30 -21.68
CA THR A 317 27.63 -21.40 -22.51
C THR A 317 28.34 -22.74 -22.29
N PRO A 318 28.55 -23.54 -23.36
CA PRO A 318 29.22 -24.82 -23.20
C PRO A 318 30.72 -24.63 -22.90
N VAL A 319 31.18 -25.17 -21.78
CA VAL A 319 32.62 -25.36 -21.49
C VAL A 319 33.13 -26.61 -22.25
N ALA A 320 32.31 -27.65 -22.29
CA ALA A 320 32.46 -28.86 -23.09
C ALA A 320 31.09 -29.27 -23.66
N ALA A 321 30.85 -28.96 -24.94
CA ALA A 321 29.54 -29.10 -25.55
C ALA A 321 29.05 -30.56 -25.64
N VAL A 322 27.79 -30.77 -25.22
CA VAL A 322 27.07 -32.04 -25.39
C VAL A 322 27.01 -32.36 -26.88
N THR A 323 27.65 -33.46 -27.28
CA THR A 323 27.74 -33.85 -28.69
C THR A 323 27.42 -35.32 -28.86
N ILE A 324 26.59 -35.62 -29.87
CA ILE A 324 26.21 -37.00 -30.25
C ILE A 324 26.85 -37.32 -31.59
N THR A 325 27.43 -38.51 -31.69
CA THR A 325 28.09 -39.01 -32.90
C THR A 325 27.26 -40.09 -33.56
N ARG A 326 27.23 -40.07 -34.90
CA ARG A 326 26.70 -41.17 -35.73
C ARG A 326 27.85 -41.94 -36.34
N THR A 327 28.00 -43.20 -35.98
CA THR A 327 29.11 -44.07 -36.44
C THR A 327 28.58 -45.35 -37.10
N ASN A 328 29.44 -46.10 -37.78
CA ASN A 328 29.12 -47.42 -38.35
C ASN A 328 27.89 -47.49 -39.29
N GLY A 329 27.51 -46.36 -39.89
CA GLY A 329 26.41 -46.29 -40.85
C GLY A 329 25.98 -44.85 -41.10
N SER A 330 25.49 -44.58 -42.30
CA SER A 330 24.96 -43.27 -42.68
C SER A 330 23.67 -43.35 -43.50
N SER A 331 23.08 -44.55 -43.60
CA SER A 331 21.91 -44.77 -44.45
C SER A 331 20.62 -44.35 -43.78
N GLY A 332 19.75 -43.67 -44.52
CA GLY A 332 18.45 -43.20 -44.04
C GLY A 332 18.56 -41.99 -43.11
N ALA A 333 17.46 -41.25 -43.04
CA ALA A 333 17.27 -40.25 -41.99
C ALA A 333 16.99 -40.96 -40.66
N ILE A 334 17.63 -40.51 -39.59
CA ILE A 334 17.50 -41.07 -38.24
C ILE A 334 17.39 -39.93 -37.22
N ALA A 335 16.79 -40.22 -36.08
CA ALA A 335 16.74 -39.31 -34.94
C ALA A 335 16.93 -40.06 -33.62
N VAL A 336 17.25 -39.34 -32.57
CA VAL A 336 17.26 -39.80 -31.18
C VAL A 336 16.77 -38.67 -30.29
N GLN A 337 16.15 -39.01 -29.17
CA GLN A 337 15.79 -38.04 -28.15
C GLN A 337 16.82 -38.09 -27.02
N VAL A 338 17.13 -36.92 -26.47
CA VAL A 338 17.90 -36.79 -25.24
C VAL A 338 16.91 -36.54 -24.12
N LEU A 339 16.86 -37.47 -23.17
CA LEU A 339 16.17 -37.32 -21.90
C LEU A 339 17.12 -36.70 -20.88
N LEU A 340 16.65 -35.69 -20.16
CA LEU A 340 17.35 -35.05 -19.05
C LEU A 340 16.60 -35.42 -17.78
N ASN A 341 17.21 -36.25 -16.93
CA ASN A 341 16.56 -36.71 -15.70
C ASN A 341 17.59 -37.08 -14.64
N GLY A 342 17.29 -36.76 -13.38
CA GLY A 342 18.10 -37.05 -12.22
C GLY A 342 19.40 -36.24 -12.17
N GLY A 343 20.18 -36.48 -11.13
CA GLY A 343 21.32 -35.64 -10.76
C GLY A 343 20.95 -34.75 -9.58
N SER A 344 21.70 -33.67 -9.38
CA SER A 344 21.41 -32.69 -8.32
C SER A 344 20.66 -31.47 -8.82
N ALA A 345 20.65 -31.23 -10.14
CA ALA A 345 19.94 -30.13 -10.77
C ALA A 345 18.43 -30.43 -10.86
N ILE A 346 17.59 -29.44 -10.55
CA ILE A 346 16.13 -29.42 -10.61
C ILE A 346 15.68 -29.06 -12.04
N GLY A 347 14.93 -29.97 -12.67
CA GLY A 347 14.36 -29.77 -14.00
C GLY A 347 12.89 -29.33 -13.96
N GLY A 348 12.44 -28.57 -14.95
CA GLY A 348 11.00 -28.37 -15.16
C GLY A 348 10.65 -27.44 -16.32
N ALA A 349 9.59 -27.76 -17.07
CA ALA A 349 9.12 -26.93 -18.19
C ALA A 349 8.64 -25.53 -17.74
N THR A 350 8.79 -24.51 -18.59
CA THR A 350 8.13 -23.20 -18.37
C THR A 350 6.60 -23.36 -18.38
N PRO A 351 5.81 -22.73 -17.48
CA PRO A 351 6.12 -21.51 -16.71
C PRO A 351 5.92 -21.70 -15.18
N LEU A 352 6.97 -22.02 -14.42
CA LEU A 352 6.91 -22.00 -12.95
C LEU A 352 8.01 -21.15 -12.34
N ALA A 353 7.77 -20.68 -11.11
CA ALA A 353 8.71 -19.95 -10.28
C ALA A 353 9.82 -20.87 -9.72
N ALA A 354 11.00 -20.28 -9.57
CA ALA A 354 12.33 -20.82 -9.22
C ALA A 354 12.41 -21.52 -7.83
N PRO A 355 13.48 -22.33 -7.57
CA PRO A 355 14.67 -22.54 -8.42
C PRO A 355 14.54 -23.72 -9.40
N LYS A 356 15.05 -23.50 -10.62
CA LYS A 356 15.08 -24.47 -11.73
C LYS A 356 16.35 -24.23 -12.51
N ASP A 357 17.04 -25.29 -12.91
CA ASP A 357 18.33 -25.14 -13.60
C ASP A 357 18.22 -25.49 -15.09
N TYR A 358 17.23 -26.31 -15.48
CA TYR A 358 17.00 -26.68 -16.87
C TYR A 358 15.56 -27.05 -17.22
N ASP A 359 15.21 -26.96 -18.52
CA ASP A 359 13.97 -27.52 -19.06
C ASP A 359 14.18 -29.00 -19.42
N ASN A 360 13.37 -29.87 -18.80
CA ASN A 360 13.47 -31.33 -18.92
C ASN A 360 12.73 -31.90 -20.15
N SER A 361 12.19 -31.04 -21.02
CA SER A 361 11.59 -31.45 -22.30
C SER A 361 12.56 -32.25 -23.17
N PHE A 362 12.07 -33.31 -23.82
CA PHE A 362 12.89 -34.14 -24.72
C PHE A 362 13.55 -33.33 -25.84
N ILE A 363 14.88 -33.42 -25.96
CA ILE A 363 15.61 -32.77 -27.06
C ILE A 363 15.77 -33.74 -28.23
N THR A 364 15.11 -33.46 -29.36
CA THR A 364 15.20 -34.30 -30.56
C THR A 364 16.40 -33.92 -31.44
N VAL A 365 17.27 -34.88 -31.72
CA VAL A 365 18.47 -34.69 -32.55
C VAL A 365 18.36 -35.50 -33.84
N ASN A 366 18.54 -34.83 -34.99
CA ASN A 366 18.26 -35.39 -36.30
C ASN A 366 19.51 -35.49 -37.19
N TRP A 367 19.62 -36.58 -37.94
CA TRP A 367 20.57 -36.73 -39.06
C TRP A 367 19.81 -36.99 -40.36
N ALA A 368 20.20 -36.27 -41.41
CA ALA A 368 19.74 -36.58 -42.76
C ALA A 368 20.40 -37.87 -43.29
N ASP A 369 19.83 -38.43 -44.37
CA ASP A 369 20.48 -39.52 -45.10
C ASP A 369 21.89 -39.08 -45.57
N GLY A 370 22.89 -39.92 -45.32
CA GLY A 370 24.30 -39.66 -45.60
C GLY A 370 25.03 -38.78 -44.59
N ASP A 371 24.36 -38.17 -43.62
CA ASP A 371 24.98 -37.28 -42.63
C ASP A 371 25.65 -38.06 -41.49
N THR A 372 26.97 -37.92 -41.36
CA THR A 372 27.79 -38.49 -40.28
C THR A 372 28.44 -37.43 -39.38
N SER A 373 28.02 -36.16 -39.51
CA SER A 373 28.54 -35.10 -38.65
C SER A 373 28.08 -35.31 -37.20
N ALA A 374 28.97 -35.02 -36.24
CA ALA A 374 28.56 -34.94 -34.85
C ALA A 374 27.57 -33.78 -34.68
N LYS A 375 26.50 -34.00 -33.91
CA LYS A 375 25.49 -32.98 -33.61
C LYS A 375 25.73 -32.46 -32.20
N THR A 376 25.80 -31.15 -32.07
CA THR A 376 25.78 -30.49 -30.77
C THR A 376 24.35 -30.39 -30.29
N VAL A 377 24.12 -30.77 -29.03
CA VAL A 377 22.84 -30.64 -28.34
C VAL A 377 22.89 -29.35 -27.54
N THR A 378 21.94 -28.45 -27.77
CA THR A 378 21.76 -27.26 -26.95
C THR A 378 20.81 -27.64 -25.83
N VAL A 379 21.34 -27.74 -24.61
CA VAL A 379 20.53 -27.96 -23.42
C VAL A 379 19.92 -26.62 -22.99
N PRO A 380 18.59 -26.53 -22.84
CA PRO A 380 17.93 -25.32 -22.34
C PRO A 380 18.16 -25.18 -20.83
N ILE A 381 18.97 -24.20 -20.45
CA ILE A 381 19.39 -23.95 -19.07
C ILE A 381 18.73 -22.65 -18.62
N PHE A 382 18.24 -22.63 -17.39
CA PHE A 382 17.75 -21.42 -16.75
C PHE A 382 18.94 -20.82 -16.00
N ASN A 383 19.34 -19.62 -16.39
CA ASN A 383 20.35 -18.86 -15.66
C ASN A 383 19.62 -17.98 -14.66
N ASP A 384 20.02 -18.03 -13.40
CA ASP A 384 19.49 -17.13 -12.38
C ASP A 384 20.64 -16.49 -11.58
N PRO A 385 20.39 -15.80 -10.44
CA PRO A 385 21.43 -15.21 -9.61
C PRO A 385 21.64 -15.95 -8.26
N GLU A 386 21.02 -17.12 -8.08
CA GLU A 386 21.11 -17.96 -6.88
C GLU A 386 22.43 -18.73 -6.88
N VAL A 387 22.99 -18.97 -5.69
CA VAL A 387 24.27 -19.68 -5.57
C VAL A 387 23.99 -21.11 -5.15
N GLU A 388 23.99 -22.00 -6.12
CA GLU A 388 23.56 -23.39 -5.96
C GLU A 388 24.76 -24.36 -5.98
N GLY A 389 25.95 -23.88 -6.36
CA GLY A 389 27.14 -24.69 -6.55
C GLY A 389 27.08 -25.50 -7.85
N ASN A 390 28.12 -26.28 -8.15
CA ASN A 390 28.10 -27.09 -9.37
C ASN A 390 27.11 -28.24 -9.24
N GLU A 391 26.12 -28.26 -10.13
CA GLU A 391 25.10 -29.28 -10.16
C GLU A 391 25.26 -30.23 -11.33
N THR A 392 24.51 -31.33 -11.30
CA THR A 392 24.59 -32.36 -12.33
C THR A 392 23.22 -32.72 -12.84
N VAL A 393 23.12 -33.00 -14.13
CA VAL A 393 21.96 -33.63 -14.77
C VAL A 393 22.42 -34.84 -15.57
N ASN A 394 21.71 -35.96 -15.46
CA ASN A 394 22.00 -37.13 -16.29
C ASN A 394 21.31 -37.01 -17.65
N LEU A 395 22.08 -37.25 -18.71
CA LEU A 395 21.61 -37.28 -20.09
C LEU A 395 21.51 -38.72 -20.55
N THR A 396 20.38 -39.12 -21.10
CA THR A 396 20.18 -40.47 -21.65
C THR A 396 19.66 -40.39 -23.08
N LEU A 397 20.26 -41.15 -23.99
CA LEU A 397 19.73 -41.33 -25.34
C LEU A 397 18.57 -42.32 -25.31
N VAL A 398 17.42 -41.89 -25.82
CA VAL A 398 16.20 -42.71 -25.90
C VAL A 398 15.54 -42.60 -27.28
N SER A 399 14.61 -43.50 -27.56
CA SER A 399 13.74 -43.47 -28.75
C SER A 399 14.47 -43.31 -30.10
N PRO A 400 15.48 -44.15 -30.43
CA PRO A 400 16.15 -44.05 -31.72
C PRO A 400 15.18 -44.40 -32.85
N THR A 401 15.16 -43.60 -33.92
CA THR A 401 14.27 -43.80 -35.09
C THR A 401 15.05 -44.18 -36.34
N GLY A 402 14.32 -44.61 -37.39
CA GLY A 402 14.91 -44.86 -38.71
C GLY A 402 15.87 -46.05 -38.77
N GLY A 403 15.79 -46.97 -37.79
CA GLY A 403 16.63 -48.17 -37.70
C GLY A 403 18.03 -47.93 -37.13
N ALA A 404 18.30 -46.73 -36.60
CA ALA A 404 19.52 -46.49 -35.84
C ALA A 404 19.53 -47.31 -34.55
N THR A 405 20.73 -47.60 -34.06
CA THR A 405 20.93 -48.26 -32.75
C THR A 405 21.66 -47.30 -31.81
N ILE A 406 21.44 -47.43 -30.52
CA ILE A 406 22.17 -46.65 -29.52
C ILE A 406 23.49 -47.38 -29.20
N GLY A 407 24.59 -46.62 -29.15
CA GLY A 407 25.93 -47.14 -28.86
C GLY A 407 26.19 -47.29 -27.36
N THR A 408 27.40 -47.72 -27.02
CA THR A 408 27.77 -48.03 -25.63
C THR A 408 27.87 -46.79 -24.74
N GLN A 409 28.10 -45.61 -25.31
CA GLN A 409 28.05 -44.34 -24.58
C GLN A 409 26.66 -43.71 -24.75
N ASN A 410 25.65 -44.35 -24.16
CA ASN A 410 24.24 -43.96 -24.25
C ASN A 410 23.79 -43.01 -23.13
N THR A 411 24.57 -42.93 -22.05
CA THR A 411 24.41 -41.97 -20.96
C THR A 411 25.60 -41.02 -20.91
N ALA A 412 25.39 -39.83 -20.35
CA ALA A 412 26.45 -38.90 -19.98
C ALA A 412 25.99 -38.03 -18.80
N VAL A 413 26.92 -37.54 -17.98
CA VAL A 413 26.62 -36.56 -16.94
C VAL A 413 26.97 -35.17 -17.45
N LEU A 414 26.01 -34.25 -17.44
CA LEU A 414 26.26 -32.83 -17.67
C LEU A 414 26.43 -32.15 -16.31
N THR A 415 27.57 -31.50 -16.10
CA THR A 415 27.77 -30.61 -14.96
C THR A 415 27.40 -29.19 -15.37
N ILE A 416 26.45 -28.60 -14.65
CA ILE A 416 26.11 -27.18 -14.69
C ILE A 416 27.05 -26.50 -13.70
N VAL A 417 27.86 -25.56 -14.19
CA VAL A 417 28.79 -24.79 -13.37
C VAL A 417 28.10 -23.50 -13.04
N ASP A 418 27.62 -23.42 -11.80
CA ASP A 418 27.18 -22.18 -11.14
C ASP A 418 28.26 -21.11 -11.33
N ASP A 419 27.87 -20.02 -11.99
CA ASP A 419 28.71 -18.85 -12.20
C ASP A 419 28.39 -17.70 -11.24
N ASP A 420 27.46 -17.92 -10.31
CA ASP A 420 27.20 -17.07 -9.18
C ASP A 420 28.17 -17.33 -8.02
N THR A 421 28.39 -16.29 -7.23
CA THR A 421 29.41 -16.31 -6.18
C THR A 421 28.77 -16.44 -4.81
N GLN A 422 29.04 -17.56 -4.12
CA GLN A 422 28.65 -17.79 -2.73
C GLN A 422 29.16 -16.65 -1.84
N SER A 423 28.29 -15.72 -1.47
CA SER A 423 28.54 -14.92 -0.28
C SER A 423 28.41 -15.88 0.90
N THR A 424 29.54 -16.25 1.53
CA THR A 424 29.51 -16.96 2.81
C THR A 424 28.47 -16.30 3.70
N PRO A 425 27.39 -16.97 4.13
CA PRO A 425 26.31 -16.28 4.77
C PRO A 425 26.85 -15.59 6.02
N ILE A 426 26.79 -14.25 6.04
CA ILE A 426 27.23 -13.41 7.12
C ILE A 426 26.03 -13.24 8.06
N PRO A 427 26.00 -13.95 9.21
CA PRO A 427 24.84 -13.91 10.10
C PRO A 427 24.59 -12.53 10.73
N GLY A 428 25.54 -11.60 10.57
CA GLY A 428 25.44 -10.23 11.01
C GLY A 428 25.70 -10.03 12.50
N THR A 429 25.65 -8.77 12.90
CA THR A 429 25.71 -8.32 14.30
C THR A 429 24.38 -7.71 14.72
N LEU A 430 23.90 -8.10 15.91
CA LEU A 430 22.64 -7.64 16.47
C LEU A 430 22.89 -6.55 17.53
N SER A 431 22.21 -5.43 17.42
CA SER A 431 22.35 -4.30 18.34
C SER A 431 21.03 -3.54 18.45
N PHE A 432 20.76 -2.96 19.60
CA PHE A 432 19.69 -1.97 19.68
C PHE A 432 20.02 -0.77 18.77
N THR A 433 19.01 -0.22 18.10
CA THR A 433 19.17 0.96 17.23
C THR A 433 19.55 2.22 18.01
N SER A 434 19.12 2.30 19.28
CA SER A 434 19.42 3.38 20.21
C SER A 434 19.81 2.82 21.59
N ALA A 435 20.60 3.60 22.34
CA ALA A 435 20.89 3.32 23.75
C ALA A 435 19.71 3.69 24.66
N ASN A 436 18.85 4.61 24.23
CA ASN A 436 17.70 5.09 25.00
C ASN A 436 16.45 5.13 24.13
N TYR A 437 15.35 4.66 24.69
CA TYR A 437 14.01 4.74 24.15
C TYR A 437 13.11 5.34 25.23
N SER A 438 11.99 5.93 24.82
CA SER A 438 11.03 6.45 25.77
C SER A 438 9.68 6.61 25.09
N ALA A 439 8.62 6.33 25.83
CA ALA A 439 7.28 6.76 25.48
C ALA A 439 6.51 7.15 26.74
N GLN A 440 5.40 7.83 26.54
CA GLN A 440 4.43 8.06 27.59
C GLN A 440 3.77 6.74 28.00
N GLU A 441 3.49 6.60 29.29
CA GLU A 441 2.83 5.45 29.89
C GLU A 441 1.44 5.22 29.27
N GLY A 442 0.62 6.27 29.18
CA GLY A 442 -0.74 6.27 28.62
C GLY A 442 -1.83 6.03 29.68
N ASN A 443 -3.09 6.33 29.34
CA ASN A 443 -4.20 6.36 30.31
C ASN A 443 -5.41 5.48 29.90
N SER A 444 -5.27 4.57 28.94
CA SER A 444 -6.38 3.67 28.56
C SER A 444 -5.96 2.36 27.87
N GLY A 445 -5.91 1.29 28.66
CA GLY A 445 -5.96 -0.10 28.19
C GLY A 445 -4.59 -0.76 28.01
N THR A 446 -4.56 -2.09 28.11
CA THR A 446 -3.34 -2.88 27.90
C THR A 446 -3.00 -2.92 26.42
N THR A 447 -2.12 -2.03 25.96
CA THR A 447 -1.52 -2.11 24.61
C THR A 447 -0.04 -2.41 24.71
N ASN A 448 0.45 -3.30 23.84
CA ASN A 448 1.87 -3.54 23.67
C ASN A 448 2.54 -2.26 23.15
N LYS A 449 3.62 -1.80 23.80
CA LYS A 449 4.43 -0.67 23.32
C LYS A 449 5.76 -1.17 22.78
N ILE A 450 6.24 -0.58 21.70
CA ILE A 450 7.60 -0.82 21.20
C ILE A 450 8.61 -0.22 22.18
N VAL A 451 9.31 -1.09 22.91
CA VAL A 451 10.28 -0.69 23.94
C VAL A 451 11.71 -0.60 23.42
N ALA A 452 12.00 -1.27 22.30
CA ALA A 452 13.27 -1.16 21.62
C ALA A 452 13.17 -1.68 20.19
N THR A 453 14.05 -1.21 19.31
CA THR A 453 14.22 -1.80 17.98
C THR A 453 15.61 -2.42 17.90
N ILE A 454 15.69 -3.67 17.49
CA ILE A 454 16.96 -4.37 17.23
C ILE A 454 17.26 -4.26 15.75
N LYS A 455 18.47 -3.82 15.42
CA LYS A 455 19.00 -3.81 14.07
C LYS A 455 20.01 -4.92 13.89
N ARG A 456 19.91 -5.57 12.73
CA ARG A 456 20.88 -6.53 12.22
C ARG A 456 21.74 -5.85 11.15
N THR A 457 23.06 -5.88 11.32
CA THR A 457 24.02 -5.23 10.41
C THR A 457 25.15 -6.16 10.00
N GLY A 458 25.80 -5.90 8.88
CA GLY A 458 26.93 -6.70 8.40
C GLY A 458 26.54 -8.04 7.78
N GLY A 459 25.25 -8.40 7.77
CA GLY A 459 24.66 -9.50 6.98
C GLY A 459 23.30 -9.97 7.51
N SER A 460 22.49 -10.56 6.64
CA SER A 460 21.08 -10.91 6.91
C SER A 460 20.62 -12.20 6.21
N ASP A 461 21.53 -12.96 5.64
CA ASP A 461 21.30 -14.07 4.70
C ASP A 461 20.76 -15.38 5.31
N ARG A 462 20.61 -15.46 6.63
CA ARG A 462 20.07 -16.65 7.30
C ARG A 462 19.24 -16.31 8.52
N LEU A 463 18.46 -17.26 9.01
CA LEU A 463 17.73 -17.09 10.27
C LEU A 463 18.69 -16.93 11.45
N VAL A 464 18.46 -15.91 12.28
CA VAL A 464 19.15 -15.72 13.56
C VAL A 464 18.15 -15.32 14.64
N THR A 465 18.37 -15.75 15.87
CA THR A 465 17.59 -15.28 17.01
C THR A 465 18.47 -14.58 18.03
N VAL A 466 17.89 -13.69 18.81
CA VAL A 466 18.50 -13.11 20.02
C VAL A 466 17.44 -13.01 21.10
N GLN A 467 17.83 -13.26 22.34
CA GLN A 467 16.93 -13.07 23.47
C GLN A 467 17.12 -11.68 24.07
N VAL A 468 16.03 -10.96 24.23
CA VAL A 468 15.97 -9.73 25.01
C VAL A 468 15.61 -10.12 26.42
N GLN A 469 16.41 -9.72 27.40
CA GLN A 469 16.13 -9.93 28.82
C GLN A 469 16.19 -8.61 29.60
N LEU A 470 15.68 -8.62 30.82
CA LEU A 470 15.88 -7.52 31.77
C LEU A 470 17.37 -7.38 32.11
N GLY A 471 17.85 -6.13 31.99
CA GLY A 471 19.13 -5.68 32.50
C GLY A 471 19.06 -5.34 33.99
N GLU A 472 20.23 -5.23 34.62
CA GLU A 472 20.31 -4.81 36.02
C GLU A 472 19.91 -3.34 36.18
N GLY A 473 19.34 -2.98 37.34
CA GLY A 473 19.07 -1.60 37.71
C GLY A 473 17.83 -0.95 37.07
N SER A 474 16.92 -1.74 36.49
CA SER A 474 15.58 -1.25 36.14
C SER A 474 14.86 -0.74 37.39
N THR A 475 14.16 0.38 37.28
CA THR A 475 13.33 0.93 38.36
C THR A 475 11.87 0.52 38.24
N ALA A 476 11.40 0.24 37.01
CA ALA A 476 10.06 -0.28 36.76
C ALA A 476 9.90 -1.68 37.37
N THR A 477 8.73 -1.93 37.92
CA THR A 477 8.30 -3.11 38.65
C THR A 477 7.21 -3.88 37.91
N ALA A 478 6.64 -4.91 38.54
CA ALA A 478 5.54 -5.69 37.95
C ALA A 478 4.19 -4.93 37.93
N ASN A 479 4.13 -3.74 38.54
CA ASN A 479 2.97 -2.86 38.45
C ASN A 479 2.98 -2.05 37.15
N ASP A 480 4.15 -1.83 36.56
CA ASP A 480 4.36 -0.83 35.49
C ASP A 480 4.49 -1.52 34.11
N PHE A 481 4.83 -2.82 34.08
CA PHE A 481 4.80 -3.64 32.87
C PHE A 481 4.60 -5.12 33.20
N THR A 482 4.06 -5.87 32.24
CA THR A 482 4.01 -7.33 32.34
C THR A 482 5.35 -7.92 31.89
N ASN A 483 6.09 -8.51 32.83
CA ASN A 483 7.39 -9.09 32.54
C ASN A 483 7.28 -10.45 31.83
N ASN A 484 7.25 -10.41 30.49
CA ASN A 484 7.32 -11.59 29.63
C ASN A 484 8.75 -11.89 29.14
N LEU A 485 9.78 -11.32 29.79
CA LEU A 485 11.18 -11.52 29.41
C LEU A 485 11.77 -12.80 30.04
N PRO A 486 12.65 -13.53 29.34
CA PRO A 486 13.24 -13.16 28.06
C PRO A 486 12.33 -13.39 26.85
N ILE A 487 12.30 -12.43 25.93
CA ILE A 487 11.59 -12.54 24.65
C ILE A 487 12.61 -12.97 23.59
N THR A 488 12.29 -14.00 22.81
CA THR A 488 13.10 -14.40 21.66
C THR A 488 12.68 -13.58 20.46
N VAL A 489 13.63 -12.83 19.89
CA VAL A 489 13.45 -12.07 18.65
C VAL A 489 14.09 -12.84 17.52
N THR A 490 13.27 -13.25 16.55
CA THR A 490 13.69 -14.00 15.37
C THR A 490 13.80 -13.04 14.19
N PHE A 491 14.94 -13.09 13.50
CA PHE A 491 15.16 -12.45 12.21
C PHE A 491 15.24 -13.54 11.15
N ASN A 492 14.24 -13.59 10.27
CA ASN A 492 14.25 -14.43 9.08
C ASN A 492 15.34 -13.93 8.10
N PRO A 493 15.75 -14.77 7.13
CA PRO A 493 16.62 -14.31 6.04
C PRO A 493 16.08 -13.01 5.39
N GLY A 494 16.96 -12.07 5.10
CA GLY A 494 16.63 -10.74 4.57
C GLY A 494 16.15 -9.71 5.61
N GLU A 495 15.71 -10.11 6.80
CA GLU A 495 15.22 -9.17 7.82
C GLU A 495 16.38 -8.42 8.49
N THR A 496 16.29 -7.09 8.52
CA THR A 496 17.35 -6.22 9.05
C THR A 496 16.96 -5.44 10.30
N SER A 497 15.68 -5.45 10.68
CA SER A 497 15.17 -4.77 11.88
C SER A 497 13.96 -5.51 12.46
N LYS A 498 13.85 -5.57 13.79
CA LYS A 498 12.66 -6.06 14.51
C LYS A 498 12.39 -5.18 15.73
N ASP A 499 11.13 -4.87 15.94
CA ASP A 499 10.66 -4.20 17.14
C ASP A 499 10.45 -5.21 18.26
N VAL A 500 10.78 -4.78 19.48
CA VAL A 500 10.57 -5.51 20.72
C VAL A 500 9.45 -4.81 21.44
N GLU A 501 8.35 -5.51 21.64
CA GLU A 501 7.20 -4.98 22.33
C GLU A 501 7.08 -5.56 23.75
N LEU A 502 6.70 -4.72 24.70
CA LEU A 502 6.30 -5.15 26.03
C LEU A 502 4.92 -4.57 26.35
N PRO A 503 4.05 -5.33 27.04
CA PRO A 503 2.83 -4.79 27.61
C PRO A 503 3.21 -3.83 28.74
N ILE A 504 3.08 -2.53 28.51
CA ILE A 504 3.18 -1.50 29.55
C ILE A 504 1.82 -1.42 30.23
N ILE A 505 1.82 -1.42 31.56
CA ILE A 505 0.60 -1.34 32.35
C ILE A 505 0.28 0.14 32.50
N GLU A 506 -0.69 0.60 31.71
CA GLU A 506 -1.21 1.96 31.78
C GLU A 506 -2.10 2.09 33.03
N ASP A 507 -1.93 3.16 33.82
CA ASP A 507 -2.87 3.48 34.89
C ASP A 507 -3.24 4.97 34.96
N THR A 508 -3.55 5.46 36.16
CA THR A 508 -3.91 6.87 36.41
C THR A 508 -3.25 7.38 37.69
N ILE A 509 -2.30 6.61 38.21
CA ILE A 509 -1.63 6.81 39.47
C ILE A 509 -0.38 7.65 39.15
N PRO A 510 -0.25 8.84 39.77
CA PRO A 510 0.90 9.70 39.53
C PRO A 510 2.17 9.08 40.12
N GLU A 511 3.00 8.55 39.25
CA GLU A 511 4.27 7.88 39.58
C GLU A 511 5.48 8.76 39.21
N GLY A 512 6.70 8.32 39.52
CA GLY A 512 7.90 8.94 38.94
C GLY A 512 8.18 8.35 37.56
N ASP A 513 9.01 8.99 36.73
CA ASP A 513 9.51 8.33 35.53
C ASP A 513 10.34 7.10 35.88
N GLU A 514 10.12 6.02 35.15
CA GLU A 514 10.72 4.73 35.43
C GLU A 514 11.51 4.18 34.24
N THR A 515 12.32 3.17 34.50
CA THR A 515 13.22 2.61 33.49
C THR A 515 13.15 1.09 33.47
N ILE A 516 13.04 0.54 32.27
CA ILE A 516 13.29 -0.87 31.94
C ILE A 516 14.64 -0.93 31.23
N ASN A 517 15.66 -1.44 31.90
CA ASN A 517 16.92 -1.77 31.25
C ASN A 517 16.76 -3.10 30.50
N LEU A 518 17.19 -3.13 29.24
CA LEU A 518 17.13 -4.28 28.34
C LEU A 518 18.55 -4.70 27.97
N LYS A 519 18.75 -6.01 27.82
CA LYS A 519 20.03 -6.60 27.40
C LYS A 519 19.80 -7.72 26.40
N LEU A 520 20.54 -7.69 25.31
CA LEU A 520 20.63 -8.79 24.35
C LEU A 520 21.52 -9.91 24.90
N ILE A 521 21.04 -11.15 24.81
CA ILE A 521 21.74 -12.36 25.21
C ILE A 521 21.47 -13.50 24.22
N ASN A 522 22.31 -14.54 24.31
CA ASN A 522 22.14 -15.81 23.59
C ASN A 522 21.83 -15.66 22.09
N PRO A 523 22.62 -14.88 21.30
CA PRO A 523 22.41 -14.88 19.87
C PRO A 523 22.67 -16.28 19.29
N THR A 524 21.80 -16.73 18.41
CA THR A 524 21.89 -18.03 17.72
C THR A 524 22.16 -17.83 16.22
N GLY A 525 22.23 -18.92 15.45
CA GLY A 525 22.47 -18.84 14.00
C GLY A 525 23.86 -18.30 13.61
N GLY A 526 24.78 -18.13 14.57
CA GLY A 526 26.13 -17.60 14.35
C GLY A 526 26.23 -16.07 14.39
N ALA A 527 25.12 -15.35 14.66
CA ALA A 527 25.16 -13.90 14.84
C ALA A 527 25.97 -13.54 16.10
N ASN A 528 26.63 -12.39 16.06
CA ASN A 528 27.31 -11.82 17.23
C ASN A 528 26.52 -10.64 17.79
N LEU A 529 26.66 -10.37 19.08
CA LEU A 529 26.20 -9.10 19.64
C LEU A 529 27.12 -7.98 19.15
N GLY A 530 26.52 -6.91 18.61
CA GLY A 530 27.25 -5.72 18.18
C GLY A 530 27.58 -4.76 19.33
N THR A 531 27.92 -3.52 18.99
CA THR A 531 28.43 -2.54 19.95
C THR A 531 27.38 -1.97 20.90
N GLN A 532 26.08 -2.16 20.61
CA GLN A 532 24.97 -1.69 21.46
C GLN A 532 24.11 -2.86 21.96
N PRO A 533 24.62 -3.71 22.88
CA PRO A 533 23.89 -4.89 23.37
C PRO A 533 22.92 -4.56 24.51
N THR A 534 22.86 -3.32 24.98
CA THR A 534 21.98 -2.87 26.07
C THR A 534 21.22 -1.61 25.66
N ALA A 535 20.02 -1.43 26.16
CA ALA A 535 19.24 -0.21 26.01
C ALA A 535 18.44 0.07 27.28
N THR A 536 18.06 1.32 27.48
CA THR A 536 17.14 1.73 28.54
C THR A 536 15.87 2.26 27.89
N TYR A 537 14.74 1.66 28.21
CA TYR A 537 13.42 2.22 27.90
C TYR A 537 12.93 3.01 29.11
N ARG A 538 12.67 4.30 28.96
CA ARG A 538 12.09 5.17 29.99
C ARG A 538 10.58 5.25 29.81
N ILE A 539 9.84 4.76 30.79
CA ILE A 539 8.40 4.98 30.92
C ILE A 539 8.27 6.42 31.45
N ILE A 540 7.75 7.31 30.62
CA ILE A 540 7.50 8.69 31.01
C ILE A 540 6.11 8.72 31.61
N ASN A 541 6.02 9.03 32.89
CA ASN A 541 4.74 9.20 33.56
C ASN A 541 4.00 10.37 32.90
N ASP A 542 2.83 10.10 32.32
CA ASP A 542 1.88 11.09 31.82
C ASP A 542 0.62 11.20 32.71
N ASP A 543 0.59 10.47 33.82
CA ASP A 543 -0.41 10.61 34.86
C ASP A 543 -0.17 11.83 35.74
N ILE A 544 -1.23 12.61 35.80
CA ILE A 544 -1.24 13.89 36.48
C ILE A 544 -1.58 13.63 37.94
N ALA A 545 -0.68 14.03 38.85
CA ALA A 545 -0.95 14.20 40.29
C ALA A 545 -2.36 14.73 40.49
N ALA A 546 -3.20 14.10 41.33
CA ALA A 546 -4.56 14.62 41.62
C ALA A 546 -4.48 16.15 41.79
N THR A 547 -4.96 16.91 40.79
CA THR A 547 -4.61 18.32 40.73
C THR A 547 -5.58 19.10 41.58
N GLU A 548 -5.08 20.22 42.06
CA GLU A 548 -5.92 21.28 42.58
C GLU A 548 -6.87 21.77 41.45
N PRO A 549 -8.02 22.34 41.78
CA PRO A 549 -8.80 23.08 40.78
C PRO A 549 -7.91 24.18 40.20
N GLU A 550 -7.97 24.42 38.88
CA GLU A 550 -7.18 25.46 38.19
C GLU A 550 -8.16 26.43 37.50
N ILE A 551 -8.04 27.72 37.79
CA ILE A 551 -8.94 28.76 37.29
C ILE A 551 -8.38 29.50 36.07
N GLU A 552 -9.18 29.64 35.01
CA GLU A 552 -8.87 30.55 33.89
C GLU A 552 -9.95 31.63 33.79
N VAL A 553 -9.57 32.91 33.80
CA VAL A 553 -10.51 34.05 33.65
C VAL A 553 -10.24 34.80 32.37
N LEU A 554 -11.26 34.93 31.53
CA LEU A 554 -11.14 35.58 30.21
C LEU A 554 -12.01 36.82 30.08
N ASP A 555 -11.46 37.86 29.44
CA ASP A 555 -12.22 38.93 28.78
C ASP A 555 -12.38 38.54 27.31
N GLU A 556 -13.60 38.16 26.92
CA GLU A 556 -13.91 37.52 25.64
C GLU A 556 -13.09 36.22 25.44
N SER A 557 -12.00 36.30 24.67
CA SER A 557 -11.09 35.18 24.36
C SER A 557 -9.67 35.40 24.88
N VAL A 558 -9.42 36.51 25.60
CA VAL A 558 -8.09 36.87 26.11
C VAL A 558 -8.00 36.47 27.58
N ASN A 559 -7.00 35.67 27.92
CA ASN A 559 -6.74 35.28 29.30
C ASN A 559 -6.24 36.47 30.12
N ILE A 560 -6.74 36.61 31.35
CA ILE A 560 -6.34 37.61 32.34
C ILE A 560 -5.47 36.88 33.35
N ALA A 561 -4.23 37.31 33.57
CA ALA A 561 -3.36 36.76 34.60
C ALA A 561 -3.67 37.34 35.99
N ASP A 562 -3.79 36.46 36.98
CA ASP A 562 -4.03 36.83 38.38
C ASP A 562 -3.00 37.85 38.92
N GLY A 563 -3.51 38.89 39.59
CA GLY A 563 -2.76 39.95 40.25
C GLY A 563 -1.91 40.84 39.35
N LYS A 564 -1.88 40.63 38.03
CA LYS A 564 -0.93 41.28 37.11
C LYS A 564 -1.59 42.09 36.01
N ASP A 565 -2.73 41.62 35.49
CA ASP A 565 -3.34 42.23 34.32
C ASP A 565 -4.34 43.34 34.67
N SER A 566 -4.57 44.22 33.69
CA SER A 566 -5.59 45.24 33.75
C SER A 566 -6.55 45.14 32.57
N VAL A 567 -7.84 45.30 32.85
CA VAL A 567 -8.92 45.32 31.86
C VAL A 567 -9.47 46.73 31.75
N ASN A 568 -9.32 47.30 30.56
CA ASN A 568 -9.77 48.66 30.26
C ASN A 568 -11.15 48.64 29.56
N PHE A 569 -12.13 49.32 30.16
CA PHE A 569 -13.46 49.55 29.60
C PHE A 569 -13.47 50.62 28.50
N GLY A 570 -12.35 51.32 28.29
CA GLY A 570 -12.20 52.39 27.32
C GLY A 570 -12.71 53.73 27.84
N SER A 571 -13.07 54.61 26.91
CA SER A 571 -13.67 55.91 27.21
C SER A 571 -15.15 55.95 26.85
N THR A 572 -15.97 56.49 27.72
CA THR A 572 -17.40 56.76 27.48
C THR A 572 -17.76 58.18 27.88
N THR A 573 -18.96 58.66 27.52
CA THR A 573 -19.47 59.96 27.98
C THR A 573 -20.32 59.82 29.23
N VAL A 574 -20.45 60.88 30.02
CA VAL A 574 -21.33 60.89 31.20
C VAL A 574 -22.75 60.42 30.82
N GLY A 575 -23.25 59.40 31.53
CA GLY A 575 -24.57 58.79 31.33
C GLY A 575 -24.59 57.53 30.48
N GLU A 576 -23.49 57.18 29.80
CA GLU A 576 -23.40 56.00 28.93
C GLU A 576 -22.51 54.92 29.56
N ASP A 577 -23.12 53.99 30.29
CA ASP A 577 -22.39 52.93 30.99
C ASP A 577 -21.87 51.83 30.04
N ILE A 578 -20.67 51.30 30.31
CA ILE A 578 -20.09 50.19 29.53
C ILE A 578 -20.17 48.89 30.32
N THR A 579 -20.66 47.80 29.73
CA THR A 579 -20.68 46.47 30.37
C THR A 579 -19.75 45.50 29.65
N LYS A 580 -18.93 44.77 30.40
CA LYS A 580 -18.12 43.63 29.93
C LYS A 580 -18.57 42.34 30.62
N THR A 581 -18.46 41.22 29.92
CA THR A 581 -18.74 39.89 30.45
C THR A 581 -17.46 39.06 30.47
N PHE A 582 -17.14 38.53 31.64
CA PHE A 582 -15.98 37.69 31.87
C PHE A 582 -16.41 36.23 31.93
N THR A 583 -15.58 35.36 31.37
CA THR A 583 -15.76 33.90 31.45
C THR A 583 -14.78 33.35 32.47
N VAL A 584 -15.26 32.53 33.40
CA VAL A 584 -14.43 31.77 34.33
C VAL A 584 -14.55 30.31 33.96
N LYS A 585 -13.44 29.67 33.64
CA LYS A 585 -13.37 28.24 33.35
C LYS A 585 -12.64 27.52 34.47
N ASN A 586 -13.08 26.31 34.75
CA ASN A 586 -12.28 25.35 35.49
C ASN A 586 -11.49 24.51 34.48
N ILE A 587 -10.21 24.82 34.33
CA ILE A 587 -9.29 24.08 33.44
C ILE A 587 -8.55 22.96 34.19
N GLY A 588 -8.72 22.90 35.52
CA GLY A 588 -8.22 21.83 36.37
C GLY A 588 -9.12 20.59 36.34
N ASN A 589 -8.75 19.58 37.14
CA ASN A 589 -9.42 18.28 37.14
C ASN A 589 -10.29 17.99 38.40
N VAL A 590 -10.46 18.97 39.29
CA VAL A 590 -11.32 18.93 40.48
C VAL A 590 -12.28 20.12 40.50
N ASP A 591 -13.44 20.01 41.17
CA ASP A 591 -14.44 21.07 41.30
C ASP A 591 -13.85 22.40 41.83
N LEU A 592 -13.98 23.46 41.02
CA LEU A 592 -13.63 24.84 41.37
C LEU A 592 -14.84 25.52 42.05
N ASN A 593 -14.67 25.92 43.31
CA ASN A 593 -15.68 26.60 44.12
C ASN A 593 -15.42 28.11 44.12
N LEU A 594 -16.41 28.90 43.72
CA LEU A 594 -16.32 30.35 43.59
C LEU A 594 -17.09 31.06 44.71
N SER A 595 -16.53 32.14 45.22
CA SER A 595 -17.16 33.01 46.23
C SER A 595 -17.69 34.31 45.61
N THR A 596 -18.10 35.27 46.45
CA THR A 596 -18.68 36.54 45.98
C THR A 596 -17.64 37.47 45.35
N ILE A 597 -18.03 38.15 44.27
CA ILE A 597 -17.20 39.14 43.56
C ILE A 597 -17.21 40.47 44.31
N ASN A 598 -16.03 41.01 44.58
CA ASN A 598 -15.78 42.34 45.12
C ASN A 598 -15.37 43.27 43.98
N LEU A 599 -15.98 44.47 43.94
CA LEU A 599 -15.71 45.48 42.91
C LEU A 599 -15.18 46.78 43.52
N PRO A 600 -14.32 47.52 42.79
CA PRO A 600 -13.89 48.85 43.17
C PRO A 600 -14.99 49.90 42.90
N ASN A 601 -14.86 51.08 43.52
CA ASN A 601 -15.78 52.20 43.27
C ASN A 601 -15.78 52.59 41.78
N GLY A 602 -16.97 52.93 41.25
CA GLY A 602 -17.15 53.24 39.83
C GLY A 602 -17.41 52.01 38.95
N PHE A 603 -17.51 50.82 39.56
CA PHE A 603 -17.92 49.59 38.89
C PHE A 603 -19.02 48.89 39.68
N SER A 604 -19.97 48.25 38.99
CA SER A 604 -21.07 47.51 39.58
C SER A 604 -21.33 46.19 38.84
N LEU A 605 -21.90 45.19 39.52
CA LEU A 605 -22.29 43.93 38.86
C LEU A 605 -23.62 44.11 38.13
N THR A 606 -23.67 43.66 36.89
CA THR A 606 -24.94 43.45 36.16
C THR A 606 -25.37 41.99 36.22
N SER A 607 -24.42 41.05 36.35
CA SER A 607 -24.69 39.65 36.68
C SER A 607 -23.53 39.04 37.48
N GLY A 608 -23.84 38.21 38.48
CA GLY A 608 -22.84 37.42 39.21
C GLY A 608 -22.71 36.01 38.62
N PHE A 609 -21.90 35.16 39.25
CA PHE A 609 -21.76 33.75 38.83
C PHE A 609 -23.11 33.03 38.81
N ALA A 610 -23.40 32.31 37.72
CA ALA A 610 -24.62 31.50 37.60
C ALA A 610 -24.58 30.26 38.50
N THR A 611 -23.38 29.73 38.76
CA THR A 611 -23.10 28.62 39.66
C THR A 611 -21.90 28.93 40.54
N SER A 612 -21.93 28.50 41.80
CA SER A 612 -20.84 28.68 42.76
C SER A 612 -19.83 27.52 42.77
N THR A 613 -20.07 26.48 41.98
CA THR A 613 -19.19 25.32 41.82
C THR A 613 -19.15 24.94 40.35
N LEU A 614 -17.96 24.74 39.80
CA LEU A 614 -17.70 24.36 38.42
C LEU A 614 -17.00 23.01 38.39
N ALA A 615 -17.60 22.02 37.74
CA ALA A 615 -16.93 20.77 37.44
C ALA A 615 -15.76 20.98 36.46
N ALA A 616 -14.80 20.07 36.46
CA ALA A 616 -13.67 20.08 35.53
C ALA A 616 -14.13 20.26 34.07
N GLY A 617 -13.49 21.18 33.35
CA GLY A 617 -13.81 21.51 31.96
C GLY A 617 -15.08 22.33 31.75
N THR A 618 -15.76 22.77 32.81
CA THR A 618 -16.95 23.63 32.71
C THR A 618 -16.63 25.11 32.95
N GLN A 619 -17.60 25.99 32.63
CA GLN A 619 -17.43 27.43 32.74
C GLN A 619 -18.68 28.14 33.26
N THR A 620 -18.50 29.28 33.91
CA THR A 620 -19.56 30.27 34.19
C THR A 620 -19.14 31.64 33.64
N THR A 621 -20.06 32.60 33.66
CA THR A 621 -19.78 33.99 33.36
C THR A 621 -20.22 34.91 34.49
N PHE A 622 -19.69 36.13 34.52
CA PHE A 622 -20.22 37.27 35.28
C PHE A 622 -20.05 38.55 34.47
N SER A 623 -20.88 39.55 34.71
CA SER A 623 -20.86 40.81 33.96
C SER A 623 -20.65 42.00 34.89
N VAL A 624 -19.69 42.84 34.55
CA VAL A 624 -19.34 44.07 35.27
C VAL A 624 -19.66 45.27 34.40
N LYS A 625 -20.22 46.29 35.02
CA LYS A 625 -20.60 47.57 34.44
C LYS A 625 -19.69 48.67 34.99
N PHE A 626 -19.10 49.45 34.10
CA PHE A 626 -18.41 50.70 34.41
C PHE A 626 -19.45 51.84 34.51
N ASP A 627 -19.57 52.44 35.69
CA ASP A 627 -20.60 53.43 36.01
C ASP A 627 -20.17 54.85 35.58
N ALA A 628 -20.68 55.30 34.44
CA ALA A 628 -20.35 56.57 33.77
C ALA A 628 -21.04 57.79 34.41
N SER A 629 -21.05 57.87 35.74
CA SER A 629 -21.84 58.87 36.49
C SER A 629 -21.18 60.25 36.61
N ALA A 630 -19.85 60.33 36.49
CA ALA A 630 -19.08 61.57 36.59
C ALA A 630 -17.81 61.47 35.73
N THR A 631 -17.31 62.62 35.26
CA THR A 631 -16.09 62.68 34.45
C THR A 631 -14.85 62.29 35.23
N GLY A 632 -13.87 61.70 34.54
CA GLY A 632 -12.58 61.30 35.10
C GLY A 632 -12.19 59.87 34.78
N THR A 633 -10.97 59.51 35.16
CA THR A 633 -10.44 58.15 35.04
C THR A 633 -10.59 57.44 36.37
N THR A 634 -11.20 56.25 36.34
CA THR A 634 -11.39 55.38 37.51
C THR A 634 -10.57 54.11 37.31
N SER A 635 -9.86 53.67 38.35
CA SER A 635 -9.10 52.41 38.37
C SER A 635 -9.22 51.75 39.76
N GLY A 636 -9.27 50.41 39.79
CA GLY A 636 -9.25 49.65 41.04
C GLY A 636 -9.34 48.13 40.83
N THR A 637 -9.11 47.35 41.88
CA THR A 637 -9.04 45.89 41.81
C THR A 637 -10.41 45.23 41.97
N LEU A 638 -10.77 44.36 41.04
CA LEU A 638 -11.82 43.35 41.19
C LEU A 638 -11.20 42.09 41.81
N SER A 639 -11.86 41.47 42.78
CA SER A 639 -11.41 40.17 43.32
C SER A 639 -12.55 39.24 43.70
N PHE A 640 -12.33 37.93 43.63
CA PHE A 640 -13.22 36.91 44.18
C PHE A 640 -12.42 35.71 44.69
N GLY A 641 -12.81 35.16 45.83
CA GLY A 641 -12.17 33.96 46.36
C GLY A 641 -12.59 32.70 45.60
N ASN A 642 -11.70 31.73 45.51
CA ASN A 642 -11.93 30.42 44.95
C ASN A 642 -11.23 29.32 45.81
N ASN A 643 -11.12 28.07 45.33
CA ASN A 643 -10.38 27.00 46.02
C ASN A 643 -9.16 26.49 45.23
N ASP A 644 -8.75 27.21 44.20
CA ASP A 644 -7.43 27.12 43.58
C ASP A 644 -6.40 27.71 44.57
N SER A 645 -5.28 27.04 44.81
CA SER A 645 -4.45 27.39 45.96
C SER A 645 -3.48 28.53 45.70
N ASP A 646 -3.04 28.71 44.45
CA ASP A 646 -2.07 29.72 44.04
C ASP A 646 -2.70 30.94 43.35
N GLU A 647 -3.97 30.85 42.93
CA GLU A 647 -4.75 31.96 42.34
C GLU A 647 -5.99 32.34 43.19
N ASN A 648 -5.90 32.22 44.53
CA ASN A 648 -6.97 32.59 45.46
C ASN A 648 -6.57 33.68 46.47
N PRO A 649 -7.28 34.83 46.52
CA PRO A 649 -8.37 35.21 45.61
C PRO A 649 -7.84 35.50 44.21
N PHE A 650 -8.68 35.27 43.19
CA PHE A 650 -8.37 35.72 41.84
C PHE A 650 -8.69 37.21 41.75
N ASP A 651 -7.71 38.02 41.38
CA ASP A 651 -7.85 39.46 41.29
C ASP A 651 -7.17 40.09 40.06
N PHE A 652 -7.75 41.19 39.57
CA PHE A 652 -7.18 41.97 38.46
C PHE A 652 -7.70 43.42 38.48
N THR A 653 -6.98 44.31 37.80
CA THR A 653 -7.31 45.75 37.81
C THR A 653 -8.35 46.09 36.74
N LEU A 654 -9.39 46.85 37.08
CA LEU A 654 -10.33 47.44 36.14
C LEU A 654 -10.03 48.92 35.95
N GLU A 655 -10.10 49.41 34.71
CA GLU A 655 -9.89 50.83 34.39
C GLU A 655 -10.93 51.34 33.39
N GLY A 656 -11.27 52.63 33.47
CA GLY A 656 -12.17 53.28 32.51
C GLY A 656 -12.11 54.79 32.62
N THR A 657 -12.45 55.49 31.54
CA THR A 657 -12.49 56.97 31.53
C THR A 657 -13.87 57.47 31.10
N VAL A 658 -14.38 58.46 31.83
CA VAL A 658 -15.63 59.16 31.48
C VAL A 658 -15.29 60.59 31.02
N THR A 659 -15.71 60.94 29.81
CA THR A 659 -15.56 62.28 29.20
C THR A 659 -16.89 63.04 29.19
N GLU A 660 -16.86 64.34 28.94
CA GLU A 660 -18.07 65.14 28.77
C GLU A 660 -18.80 64.79 27.45
N VAL A 661 -20.10 65.05 27.39
CA VAL A 661 -20.91 64.87 26.16
C VAL A 661 -20.55 65.99 25.18
N PRO A 662 -20.14 65.70 23.93
CA PRO A 662 -19.85 66.72 22.93
C PRO A 662 -21.09 67.57 22.59
N VAL A 663 -20.95 68.90 22.51
CA VAL A 663 -22.02 69.86 22.12
C VAL A 663 -21.63 70.65 20.86
N PRO A 664 -22.58 71.02 19.98
CA PRO A 664 -22.33 71.89 18.83
C PRO A 664 -22.26 73.36 19.25
N GLU A 665 -21.55 74.20 18.49
CA GLU A 665 -21.44 75.66 18.74
C GLU A 665 -21.43 76.41 17.40
N ILE A 666 -22.37 77.34 17.15
CA ILE A 666 -22.53 78.06 15.88
C ILE A 666 -21.73 79.38 15.84
N GLU A 667 -21.13 79.71 14.69
CA GLU A 667 -20.54 81.03 14.43
C GLU A 667 -20.95 81.49 13.02
N VAL A 668 -21.50 82.70 12.85
CA VAL A 668 -21.90 83.22 11.52
C VAL A 668 -21.12 84.49 11.16
N LEU A 669 -20.60 84.58 9.93
CA LEU A 669 -19.72 85.66 9.46
C LEU A 669 -20.26 86.35 8.18
N ASP A 670 -20.13 87.68 8.10
CA ASP A 670 -20.19 88.47 6.86
C ASP A 670 -18.76 88.73 6.38
N GLY A 671 -18.34 87.97 5.36
CA GLY A 671 -16.94 87.91 4.93
C GLY A 671 -16.04 87.34 6.02
N GLN A 672 -15.23 88.20 6.67
CA GLN A 672 -14.32 87.81 7.75
C GLN A 672 -14.79 88.29 9.14
N ASN A 673 -15.89 89.04 9.22
CA ASN A 673 -16.36 89.61 10.47
C ASN A 673 -17.39 88.68 11.12
N ASN A 674 -17.15 88.32 12.38
CA ASN A 674 -18.13 87.55 13.15
C ASN A 674 -19.37 88.41 13.46
N ILE A 675 -20.55 87.85 13.21
CA ILE A 675 -21.84 88.43 13.52
C ILE A 675 -22.18 87.95 14.93
N THR A 676 -22.52 88.87 15.83
CA THR A 676 -23.01 88.49 17.16
C THR A 676 -24.47 88.08 17.06
N ASP A 677 -24.84 86.95 17.66
CA ASP A 677 -26.24 86.52 17.78
C ASP A 677 -27.13 87.62 18.41
N GLY A 678 -28.35 87.79 17.92
CA GLY A 678 -29.27 88.83 18.36
C GLY A 678 -28.93 90.26 17.93
N THR A 679 -27.92 90.48 17.08
CA THR A 679 -27.51 91.85 16.73
C THR A 679 -28.59 92.62 15.95
N THR A 680 -28.88 93.83 16.42
CA THR A 680 -29.85 94.74 15.79
C THR A 680 -29.21 95.68 14.76
N THR A 681 -27.88 95.68 14.64
CA THR A 681 -27.19 96.49 13.62
C THR A 681 -27.31 95.78 12.28
N ALA A 682 -28.12 96.34 11.38
CA ALA A 682 -28.45 95.67 10.15
C ALA A 682 -27.25 95.56 9.20
N ILE A 683 -27.05 94.37 8.64
CA ILE A 683 -26.12 94.14 7.54
C ILE A 683 -26.76 94.66 6.25
N ASP A 684 -26.14 95.68 5.65
CA ASP A 684 -26.72 96.43 4.54
C ASP A 684 -26.31 95.85 3.17
N PHE A 685 -27.29 95.53 2.34
CA PHE A 685 -27.16 95.08 0.96
C PHE A 685 -26.99 96.25 -0.03
N GLY A 686 -27.17 97.49 0.42
CA GLY A 686 -27.04 98.70 -0.38
C GLY A 686 -28.31 99.07 -1.14
N SER A 687 -28.16 99.94 -2.15
CA SER A 687 -29.26 100.39 -3.02
C SER A 687 -29.13 99.84 -4.43
N THR A 688 -30.24 99.33 -5.00
CA THR A 688 -30.30 98.84 -6.38
C THR A 688 -31.56 99.30 -7.11
N ASN A 689 -31.61 99.19 -8.43
CA ASN A 689 -32.81 99.49 -9.22
C ASN A 689 -33.73 98.27 -9.35
N ILE A 690 -35.02 98.49 -9.58
CA ILE A 690 -35.97 97.41 -9.92
C ILE A 690 -35.40 96.56 -11.07
N GLY A 691 -35.41 95.24 -10.89
CA GLY A 691 -34.91 94.25 -11.85
C GLY A 691 -33.45 93.84 -11.67
N ASN A 692 -32.68 94.50 -10.78
CA ASN A 692 -31.29 94.17 -10.50
C ASN A 692 -31.12 93.69 -9.06
N ALA A 693 -31.30 92.39 -8.82
CA ALA A 693 -31.15 91.81 -7.49
C ALA A 693 -29.68 91.87 -6.99
N VAL A 694 -29.48 91.97 -5.67
CA VAL A 694 -28.15 92.03 -5.04
C VAL A 694 -28.01 90.87 -4.07
N THR A 695 -26.94 90.09 -4.21
CA THR A 695 -26.67 88.91 -3.38
C THR A 695 -25.48 89.16 -2.44
N LYS A 696 -25.59 88.69 -1.19
CA LYS A 696 -24.49 88.60 -0.23
C LYS A 696 -24.32 87.15 0.22
N THR A 697 -23.07 86.75 0.45
CA THR A 697 -22.68 85.43 0.94
C THR A 697 -22.25 85.52 2.40
N PHE A 698 -22.82 84.68 3.26
CA PHE A 698 -22.44 84.51 4.66
C PHE A 698 -21.73 83.17 4.85
N THR A 699 -20.88 83.07 5.86
CA THR A 699 -20.25 81.81 6.28
C THR A 699 -20.78 81.41 7.64
N VAL A 700 -21.28 80.19 7.80
CA VAL A 700 -21.60 79.59 9.08
C VAL A 700 -20.55 78.54 9.42
N ARG A 701 -20.03 78.54 10.64
CA ARG A 701 -19.06 77.57 11.16
C ARG A 701 -19.64 76.83 12.35
N ASN A 702 -19.15 75.61 12.55
CA ASN A 702 -19.35 74.90 13.79
C ASN A 702 -18.02 74.88 14.55
N ILE A 703 -17.94 75.65 15.63
CA ILE A 703 -16.73 75.72 16.48
C ILE A 703 -16.82 74.77 17.69
N GLY A 704 -17.92 74.02 17.80
CA GLY A 704 -18.20 73.05 18.86
C GLY A 704 -17.63 71.66 18.55
N ALA A 705 -17.87 70.73 19.46
CA ALA A 705 -17.37 69.35 19.40
C ALA A 705 -18.38 68.32 18.86
N ALA A 706 -19.65 68.71 18.68
CA ALA A 706 -20.67 67.88 18.02
C ALA A 706 -21.19 68.54 16.72
N THR A 707 -21.80 67.76 15.83
CA THR A 707 -22.35 68.26 14.56
C THR A 707 -23.44 69.30 14.80
N LEU A 708 -23.26 70.49 14.23
CA LEU A 708 -24.24 71.56 14.19
C LEU A 708 -25.24 71.27 13.07
N ASN A 709 -26.52 71.15 13.40
CA ASN A 709 -27.61 70.93 12.46
C ASN A 709 -28.43 72.20 12.33
N ILE A 710 -28.67 72.67 11.11
CA ILE A 710 -29.55 73.80 10.83
C ILE A 710 -30.92 73.24 10.48
N LEU A 711 -31.88 73.47 11.38
CA LEU A 711 -33.19 72.83 11.37
C LEU A 711 -34.21 73.62 10.53
N ASN A 712 -34.28 74.94 10.72
CA ASN A 712 -35.18 75.85 10.00
C ASN A 712 -34.49 77.20 9.78
N SER A 713 -34.88 77.92 8.73
CA SER A 713 -34.43 79.28 8.48
C SER A 713 -35.56 80.18 7.99
N ASN A 714 -35.46 81.48 8.29
CA ASN A 714 -36.44 82.47 7.85
C ASN A 714 -35.75 83.77 7.39
N LEU A 715 -36.33 84.41 6.37
CA LEU A 715 -35.89 85.70 5.84
C LEU A 715 -37.03 86.74 5.92
N PRO A 716 -36.72 88.02 6.11
CA PRO A 716 -37.71 89.08 6.07
C PRO A 716 -38.17 89.40 4.65
N ASP A 717 -39.35 90.02 4.52
CA ASP A 717 -39.94 90.41 3.23
C ASP A 717 -38.96 91.23 2.38
N GLY A 718 -38.89 90.91 1.09
CA GLY A 718 -37.99 91.53 0.12
C GLY A 718 -36.63 90.83 -0.02
N PHE A 719 -36.38 89.78 0.76
CA PHE A 719 -35.20 88.94 0.65
C PHE A 719 -35.56 87.49 0.34
N SER A 720 -34.69 86.82 -0.42
CA SER A 720 -34.83 85.41 -0.76
C SER A 720 -33.51 84.66 -0.61
N TRP A 721 -33.59 83.35 -0.40
CA TRP A 721 -32.42 82.47 -0.37
C TRP A 721 -31.93 82.23 -1.80
N VAL A 722 -30.61 82.28 -1.98
CA VAL A 722 -29.96 81.84 -3.22
C VAL A 722 -29.22 80.54 -2.92
N GLY A 723 -29.58 79.47 -3.64
CA GLY A 723 -29.04 78.14 -3.40
C GLY A 723 -29.66 77.44 -2.19
N THR A 724 -28.94 76.46 -1.65
CA THR A 724 -29.39 75.63 -0.52
C THR A 724 -28.61 75.94 0.74
N LEU A 725 -29.30 76.13 1.86
CA LEU A 725 -28.67 76.24 3.18
C LEU A 725 -28.08 74.88 3.60
N PRO A 726 -26.87 74.83 4.21
CA PRO A 726 -26.33 73.59 4.77
C PRO A 726 -27.24 73.07 5.87
N SER A 727 -27.64 71.80 5.80
CA SER A 727 -28.47 71.16 6.82
C SER A 727 -27.66 70.72 8.05
N SER A 728 -26.36 70.50 7.89
CA SER A 728 -25.46 70.07 8.96
C SER A 728 -24.01 70.49 8.66
N ILE A 729 -23.25 70.81 9.71
CA ILE A 729 -21.85 71.24 9.66
C ILE A 729 -21.09 70.44 10.73
N ALA A 730 -20.09 69.68 10.30
CA ALA A 730 -19.29 68.87 11.22
C ALA A 730 -18.45 69.77 12.17
N PRO A 731 -18.02 69.26 13.34
CA PRO A 731 -17.12 69.99 14.24
C PRO A 731 -15.89 70.55 13.52
N GLY A 732 -15.64 71.86 13.68
CA GLY A 732 -14.53 72.57 13.04
C GLY A 732 -14.74 72.96 11.58
N ASP A 733 -15.80 72.49 10.92
CA ASP A 733 -16.10 72.81 9.53
C ASP A 733 -16.88 74.13 9.36
N SER A 734 -16.95 74.59 8.12
CA SER A 734 -17.74 75.76 7.73
C SER A 734 -18.45 75.56 6.41
N ALA A 735 -19.56 76.27 6.23
CA ALA A 735 -20.34 76.28 5.00
C ALA A 735 -20.81 77.71 4.70
N THR A 736 -21.09 77.99 3.43
CA THR A 736 -21.60 79.30 3.02
C THR A 736 -23.06 79.22 2.61
N PHE A 737 -23.78 80.33 2.79
CA PHE A 737 -25.12 80.51 2.27
C PHE A 737 -25.28 81.90 1.68
N GLU A 738 -26.16 82.02 0.68
CA GLU A 738 -26.37 83.28 -0.02
C GLU A 738 -27.79 83.78 0.18
N VAL A 739 -27.90 85.08 0.44
CA VAL A 739 -29.17 85.80 0.58
C VAL A 739 -29.19 86.88 -0.49
N GLN A 740 -30.34 87.10 -1.09
CA GLN A 740 -30.55 88.07 -2.15
C GLN A 740 -31.62 89.08 -1.76
N LEU A 741 -31.35 90.36 -1.99
CA LEU A 741 -32.37 91.41 -2.06
C LEU A 741 -33.04 91.34 -3.44
N ASP A 742 -34.33 91.02 -3.48
CA ASP A 742 -35.01 90.56 -4.71
C ASP A 742 -35.18 91.63 -5.79
N ALA A 743 -35.16 92.90 -5.42
CA ALA A 743 -35.31 94.04 -6.33
C ALA A 743 -36.54 93.99 -7.26
N THR A 744 -37.63 93.32 -6.85
CA THR A 744 -38.86 93.19 -7.65
C THR A 744 -39.80 94.38 -7.53
N LYS A 745 -39.63 95.21 -6.49
CA LYS A 745 -40.45 96.40 -6.20
C LYS A 745 -39.59 97.47 -5.52
N ALA A 746 -39.79 98.74 -5.87
CA ALA A 746 -39.14 99.84 -5.18
C ALA A 746 -39.61 99.97 -3.72
N GLY A 747 -38.67 100.23 -2.81
CA GLY A 747 -38.90 100.33 -1.37
C GLY A 747 -37.63 100.10 -0.55
N SER A 748 -37.70 100.40 0.74
CA SER A 748 -36.67 100.01 1.72
C SER A 748 -37.14 98.77 2.46
N PHE A 749 -36.31 97.72 2.44
CA PHE A 749 -36.57 96.43 3.06
C PHE A 749 -35.63 96.24 4.24
N ASN A 750 -36.16 95.80 5.37
CA ASN A 750 -35.40 95.49 6.58
C ASN A 750 -36.12 94.42 7.40
N GLY A 751 -35.35 93.67 8.18
CA GLY A 751 -35.89 92.69 9.13
C GLY A 751 -34.79 91.74 9.60
N THR A 752 -35.19 90.65 10.27
CA THR A 752 -34.27 89.70 10.91
C THR A 752 -34.16 88.42 10.10
N LEU A 753 -32.93 87.99 9.81
CA LEU A 753 -32.60 86.65 9.34
C LEU A 753 -32.42 85.74 10.56
N LEU A 754 -33.06 84.57 10.53
CA LEU A 754 -33.05 83.60 11.63
C LEU A 754 -32.58 82.21 11.15
N LEU A 755 -31.71 81.56 11.91
CA LEU A 755 -31.23 80.18 11.73
C LEU A 755 -31.51 79.35 13.00
N THR A 756 -32.59 78.57 13.02
CA THR A 756 -32.82 77.59 14.10
C THR A 756 -31.87 76.42 13.95
N ASN A 757 -31.15 76.08 15.01
CA ASN A 757 -30.11 75.05 14.99
C ASN A 757 -30.14 74.19 16.28
N ASN A 758 -29.18 73.26 16.46
CA ASN A 758 -29.09 72.40 17.65
C ASN A 758 -27.98 72.81 18.64
N ASP A 759 -27.39 73.99 18.46
CA ASP A 759 -26.65 74.68 19.51
C ASP A 759 -27.64 75.14 20.59
N SER A 760 -27.41 74.72 21.83
CA SER A 760 -28.44 74.81 22.87
C SER A 760 -28.63 76.23 23.39
N ASP A 761 -27.60 77.07 23.30
CA ASP A 761 -27.56 78.43 23.82
C ASP A 761 -27.61 79.50 22.73
N GLU A 762 -27.38 79.14 21.47
CA GLU A 762 -27.46 80.04 20.30
C GLU A 762 -28.48 79.55 19.24
N SER A 763 -29.57 78.93 19.68
CA SER A 763 -30.69 78.54 18.81
C SER A 763 -32.02 79.21 19.21
N PRO A 764 -32.63 80.00 18.30
CA PRO A 764 -32.15 80.30 16.95
C PRO A 764 -31.08 81.39 16.92
N PHE A 765 -30.10 81.27 16.01
CA PHE A 765 -29.12 82.33 15.74
C PHE A 765 -29.72 83.37 14.80
N ASP A 766 -29.75 84.65 15.18
CA ASP A 766 -30.40 85.69 14.39
C ASP A 766 -29.66 87.03 14.29
N PHE A 767 -29.89 87.75 13.19
CA PHE A 767 -29.31 89.09 12.96
C PHE A 767 -30.12 89.93 11.97
N ALA A 768 -30.06 91.25 12.12
CA ALA A 768 -30.76 92.18 11.23
C ALA A 768 -30.09 92.35 9.85
N ILE A 769 -30.90 92.46 8.79
CA ILE A 769 -30.47 92.77 7.41
C ILE A 769 -31.31 93.91 6.81
N GLN A 770 -30.75 94.70 5.88
CA GLN A 770 -31.47 95.79 5.20
C GLN A 770 -31.00 96.00 3.74
N GLY A 771 -31.83 96.67 2.94
CA GLY A 771 -31.49 97.10 1.58
C GLY A 771 -32.56 98.01 0.97
N THR A 772 -32.23 98.73 -0.11
CA THR A 772 -33.18 99.65 -0.78
C THR A 772 -33.26 99.41 -2.28
N VAL A 773 -34.46 99.46 -2.84
CA VAL A 773 -34.74 99.27 -4.27
C VAL A 773 -35.38 100.55 -4.83
N THR A 774 -34.88 101.09 -5.93
CA THR A 774 -35.35 102.34 -6.57
C THR A 774 -35.93 102.11 -7.97
N GLU A 775 -36.89 102.97 -8.38
CA GLU A 775 -37.49 102.95 -9.72
C GLU A 775 -36.46 103.30 -10.81
N VAL A 776 -36.63 102.73 -12.02
CA VAL A 776 -35.81 103.09 -13.20
C VAL A 776 -36.40 104.35 -13.86
N PRO A 777 -35.65 105.46 -14.04
CA PRO A 777 -36.19 106.67 -14.68
C PRO A 777 -36.55 106.43 -16.16
N VAL A 778 -37.74 106.84 -16.60
CA VAL A 778 -38.16 106.85 -18.02
C VAL A 778 -38.09 108.27 -18.64
N PRO A 779 -37.66 108.44 -19.92
CA PRO A 779 -37.67 109.75 -20.60
C PRO A 779 -39.03 110.11 -21.24
N GLU A 780 -39.37 111.41 -21.29
CA GLU A 780 -40.62 111.98 -21.88
C GLU A 780 -40.31 113.06 -22.95
N ILE A 781 -41.22 113.28 -23.91
CA ILE A 781 -41.09 114.26 -25.02
C ILE A 781 -42.26 115.25 -25.06
N GLU A 782 -41.98 116.52 -25.39
CA GLU A 782 -42.95 117.60 -25.59
C GLU A 782 -42.85 118.16 -27.02
N VAL A 783 -43.98 118.38 -27.70
CA VAL A 783 -44.03 118.93 -29.07
C VAL A 783 -44.84 120.22 -29.06
N LEU A 784 -44.29 121.33 -29.57
CA LEU A 784 -44.88 122.67 -29.45
C LEU A 784 -45.24 123.25 -30.84
N ASP A 785 -46.39 123.93 -30.96
CA ASP A 785 -46.72 124.87 -32.05
C ASP A 785 -46.44 126.30 -31.53
N GLY A 786 -45.26 126.83 -31.87
CA GLY A 786 -44.71 128.02 -31.25
C GLY A 786 -44.39 127.78 -29.76
N GLN A 787 -45.17 128.39 -28.87
CA GLN A 787 -45.03 128.23 -27.40
C GLN A 787 -46.14 127.36 -26.78
N ASN A 788 -47.10 126.91 -27.59
CA ASN A 788 -48.22 126.14 -27.11
C ASN A 788 -47.92 124.66 -27.29
N ASN A 789 -48.05 123.89 -26.23
CA ASN A 789 -47.86 122.44 -26.30
C ASN A 789 -48.99 121.79 -27.09
N ILE A 790 -48.61 120.99 -28.08
CA ILE A 790 -49.51 120.15 -28.86
C ILE A 790 -49.69 118.87 -28.05
N THR A 791 -50.81 118.77 -27.34
CA THR A 791 -51.17 117.55 -26.64
C THR A 791 -51.36 116.41 -27.63
N ASP A 792 -50.76 115.25 -27.33
CA ASP A 792 -50.87 114.06 -28.16
C ASP A 792 -52.35 113.69 -28.43
N GLY A 793 -52.68 113.44 -29.69
CA GLY A 793 -54.04 113.14 -30.14
C GLY A 793 -54.99 114.33 -30.30
N THR A 794 -54.52 115.60 -30.24
CA THR A 794 -55.40 116.76 -30.43
C THR A 794 -56.09 116.78 -31.81
N ASN A 795 -57.38 117.05 -31.80
CA ASN A 795 -58.28 117.14 -32.95
C ASN A 795 -58.64 118.59 -33.31
N THR A 796 -58.03 119.56 -32.62
CA THR A 796 -58.06 120.96 -33.05
C THR A 796 -57.09 121.11 -34.22
N ALA A 797 -57.61 121.48 -35.39
CA ALA A 797 -56.76 121.68 -36.56
C ALA A 797 -55.73 122.77 -36.28
N ILE A 798 -54.46 122.46 -36.53
CA ILE A 798 -53.40 123.47 -36.51
C ILE A 798 -53.60 124.34 -37.75
N ASP A 799 -53.94 125.61 -37.52
CA ASP A 799 -54.16 126.57 -38.59
C ASP A 799 -52.81 127.01 -39.17
N PHE A 800 -52.58 126.73 -40.46
CA PHE A 800 -51.43 127.19 -41.23
C PHE A 800 -51.68 128.57 -41.88
N GLY A 801 -52.85 129.18 -41.67
CA GLY A 801 -53.25 130.44 -42.26
C GLY A 801 -53.73 130.32 -43.70
N ILE A 802 -53.92 131.48 -44.36
CA ILE A 802 -54.38 131.57 -45.75
C ILE A 802 -53.18 131.91 -46.65
N THR A 803 -53.09 131.29 -47.82
CA THR A 803 -52.05 131.54 -48.82
C THR A 803 -52.62 131.66 -50.22
N ASP A 804 -51.91 132.38 -51.08
CA ASP A 804 -52.25 132.48 -52.50
C ASP A 804 -51.88 131.19 -53.25
N ILE A 805 -52.64 130.88 -54.31
CA ILE A 805 -52.36 129.72 -55.17
C ILE A 805 -50.94 129.84 -55.73
N GLY A 806 -50.09 128.87 -55.40
CA GLY A 806 -48.69 128.79 -55.82
C GLY A 806 -47.66 129.06 -54.72
N ASN A 807 -48.08 129.54 -53.53
CA ASN A 807 -47.20 129.79 -52.39
C ASN A 807 -47.46 128.79 -51.25
N ALA A 808 -46.44 128.03 -50.85
CA ALA A 808 -46.51 127.14 -49.68
C ALA A 808 -46.32 127.93 -48.37
N VAL A 809 -47.04 127.53 -47.32
CA VAL A 809 -46.84 128.03 -45.94
C VAL A 809 -46.21 126.93 -45.11
N THR A 810 -45.22 127.31 -44.31
CA THR A 810 -44.56 126.43 -43.34
C THR A 810 -44.88 126.95 -41.94
N LYS A 811 -45.24 126.04 -41.02
CA LYS A 811 -45.45 126.31 -39.60
C LYS A 811 -44.53 125.44 -38.77
#